data_AF-A0A5C7HHA8-F1
#
_entry.id   AF-A0A5C7HHA8-F1
#
_cell.length_a   1.000
_cell.length_b   1.000
_cell.length_c   1.000
_cell.angle_alpha   90.00
_cell.angle_beta   90.00
_cell.angle_gamma   90.00
#
_symmetry.space_group_name_H-M   'P 1'
#
loop_
_entity.id
_entity.type
_entity.pdbx_description
1 polymer ?
#
loop_
_entity_poly.entity_id
_entity_poly.type
_entity_poly.pdbx_seq_one_letter_code
_entity_poly.pdbx_strand_id
1 'polypeptide(L)'
;MKALKMGLWSIWLSGLLLICLSIYATQKLPAFNNNQKLFKNRKFKHTSPKIAIFTAPGPFTGSVGSRQSLAIRSWLGLSKQITVVLFSQNPSVAAFARNFGSRLLVEPNIDFTFLGTPFFHSMVARAQAFTSDISVLIDPETILLPDFISTLNYAYKVDHDWLLVASSRNVSNFPFYLSDNGKNWQRQEGKRVRTREFQELLDQSPHWNLCDGRMLMAWNNGEPPLHTGVLPPFLYGKGIYDPWIISEALSYEFRFVFDASWTISSLSLVDPKHRSDLSGRGSLGSDGVERSWEYVGNSHLGSLYGSSFFHGINYSTLVKLLNCDREYIFVNITAKAVSTVLDKRLSSWKEKTSHFWTLKKTMACIDVARSLNSRLNCSLTDQLESSAPLDFPFSLESLLSVIADKNKTIVLAVAGYSYRDMLMSWVCRLRRLRVTNFVVCALDHETYQFSIFQGLPVFSDPSTPSNISFDDCHFGTKCFQRVTKVKSRMVLQILKLGYNVLLSDVDVYWFKSPLPLLYSFGPSVLAAQSDEYNVTGAINLPRRLNSGFYFARCDASTIAALEKVVKHAATSGLSEQPSFYDTLCGEGGSNRVGDNRCMEPETNLTIHFLDRNLFPNGAYLGMWEKKNVKRACEKKGCLVLHNNWISGRLKKLERQVLSGLWEYDISTRMCMHSWHRTKLAIFT
;
A
#
# COMPACT_ATOMS: atom_id res chain seq x y z
N MET A 1 9.43 -7.87 61.04
CA MET A 1 8.93 -6.47 60.89
C MET A 1 9.97 -5.48 60.36
N LYS A 2 11.27 -5.54 60.73
CA LYS A 2 12.32 -4.64 60.20
C LYS A 2 12.65 -4.83 58.71
N ALA A 3 12.66 -6.06 58.20
CA ALA A 3 12.95 -6.34 56.79
C ALA A 3 11.88 -5.80 55.82
N LEU A 4 10.60 -5.85 56.21
CA LEU A 4 9.50 -5.30 55.40
C LEU A 4 9.56 -3.76 55.29
N LYS A 5 9.97 -3.08 56.38
CA LYS A 5 10.19 -1.62 56.38
C LYS A 5 11.36 -1.21 55.48
N MET A 6 12.45 -1.98 55.47
CA MET A 6 13.58 -1.74 54.57
C MET A 6 13.22 -2.00 53.09
N GLY A 7 12.43 -3.03 52.81
CA GLY A 7 11.91 -3.30 51.46
C GLY A 7 11.04 -2.17 50.93
N LEU A 8 10.10 -1.67 51.75
CA LEU A 8 9.28 -0.51 51.39
C LEU A 8 10.13 0.75 51.18
N TRP A 9 11.11 1.00 52.04
CA TRP A 9 12.03 2.14 51.86
C TRP A 9 12.84 2.04 50.56
N SER A 10 13.31 0.83 50.20
CA SER A 10 14.02 0.60 48.94
C SER A 10 13.14 0.81 47.72
N ILE A 11 11.85 0.45 47.78
CA ILE A 11 10.89 0.69 46.70
C ILE A 11 10.61 2.18 46.57
N TRP A 12 10.42 2.89 47.68
CA TRP A 12 10.21 4.34 47.68
C TRP A 12 11.43 5.10 47.17
N LEU A 13 12.65 4.73 47.58
CA LEU A 13 13.88 5.33 47.07
C LEU A 13 14.08 5.05 45.58
N SER A 14 13.81 3.83 45.12
CA SER A 14 13.87 3.48 43.70
C SER A 14 12.84 4.28 42.88
N GLY A 15 11.62 4.44 43.40
CA GLY A 15 10.57 5.24 42.78
C GLY A 15 10.95 6.72 42.69
N LEU A 16 11.49 7.30 43.75
CA LEU A 16 12.01 8.67 43.76
C LEU A 16 13.17 8.85 42.79
N LEU A 17 14.10 7.88 42.73
CA LEU A 17 15.22 7.90 41.81
C LEU A 17 14.74 7.88 40.35
N LEU A 18 13.74 7.04 40.03
CA LEU A 18 13.14 6.95 38.70
C LEU A 18 12.39 8.24 38.33
N ILE A 19 11.69 8.88 39.27
CA ILE A 19 11.05 10.18 39.07
C ILE A 19 12.10 11.26 38.83
N CYS A 20 13.17 11.30 39.63
CA CYS A 20 14.26 12.26 39.44
C CYS A 20 15.00 12.04 38.11
N LEU A 21 15.24 10.78 37.70
CA LEU A 21 15.81 10.45 36.40
C LEU A 21 14.88 10.84 35.25
N SER A 22 13.56 10.64 35.42
CA SER A 22 12.55 11.06 34.45
C SER A 22 12.54 12.59 34.29
N ILE A 23 12.53 13.34 35.40
CA ILE A 23 12.60 14.81 35.41
C ILE A 23 13.93 15.30 34.82
N TYR A 24 15.04 14.67 35.16
CA TYR A 24 16.36 14.98 34.60
C TYR A 24 16.41 14.71 33.10
N ALA A 25 15.84 13.60 32.63
CA ALA A 25 15.71 13.29 31.22
C ALA A 25 14.81 14.30 30.49
N THR A 26 13.70 14.74 31.10
CA THR A 26 12.84 15.80 30.55
C THR A 26 13.48 17.19 30.56
N GLN A 27 14.41 17.46 31.48
CA GLN A 27 15.20 18.70 31.50
C GLN A 27 16.42 18.66 30.56
N LYS A 28 16.96 17.46 30.25
CA LYS A 28 18.03 17.23 29.27
C LYS A 28 17.52 17.08 27.83
N LEU A 29 16.24 16.76 27.66
CA LEU A 29 15.54 16.99 26.40
C LEU A 29 15.63 18.49 26.09
N PRO A 30 16.03 18.90 24.87
CA PRO A 30 16.10 20.31 24.53
C PRO A 30 14.73 20.93 24.80
N ALA A 31 14.71 21.99 25.61
CA ALA A 31 13.49 22.71 25.91
C ALA A 31 12.81 23.10 24.59
N PHE A 32 11.68 22.47 24.28
CA PHE A 32 10.75 22.93 23.27
C PHE A 32 10.07 24.21 23.80
N ASN A 33 10.85 25.29 23.89
CA ASN A 33 10.33 26.59 24.22
C ASN A 33 11.00 27.63 23.33
N ASN A 34 10.14 28.39 22.64
CA ASN A 34 10.39 29.39 21.61
C ASN A 34 10.64 28.89 20.17
N ASN A 35 9.61 28.27 19.58
CA ASN A 35 9.39 28.23 18.13
C ASN A 35 9.02 29.62 17.56
N GLN A 36 9.87 30.62 17.78
CA GLN A 36 9.71 31.94 17.14
C GLN A 36 10.86 32.33 16.21
N LYS A 37 11.88 31.48 16.02
CA LYS A 37 12.98 31.77 15.09
C LYS A 37 13.52 30.51 14.42
N LEU A 38 12.74 29.92 13.51
CA LEU A 38 13.30 29.07 12.46
C LEU A 38 12.48 29.14 11.16
N PHE A 39 12.23 30.34 10.64
CA PHE A 39 11.67 30.50 9.30
C PHE A 39 12.68 31.29 8.45
N LYS A 40 13.39 30.56 7.59
CA LYS A 40 14.23 31.18 6.56
C LYS A 40 13.30 31.88 5.57
N ASN A 41 13.48 33.20 5.40
CA ASN A 41 12.91 33.98 4.31
C ASN A 41 13.14 33.24 2.97
N ARG A 42 12.12 32.58 2.43
CA ARG A 42 12.18 32.06 1.05
C ARG A 42 12.17 33.27 0.13
N LYS A 43 13.30 33.57 -0.51
CA LYS A 43 13.36 34.50 -1.64
C LYS A 43 12.52 33.91 -2.77
N PHE A 44 11.27 34.35 -2.88
CA PHE A 44 10.40 33.98 -3.99
C PHE A 44 11.00 34.49 -5.30
N LYS A 45 11.45 33.57 -6.17
CA LYS A 45 11.67 33.91 -7.57
C LYS A 45 10.29 34.23 -8.16
N HIS A 46 10.18 35.29 -8.96
CA HIS A 46 8.95 35.75 -9.63
C HIS A 46 8.37 34.75 -10.67
N THR A 47 8.69 33.47 -10.58
CA THR A 47 8.25 32.41 -11.49
C THR A 47 7.07 31.67 -10.89
N SER A 48 6.03 31.39 -11.70
CA SER A 48 4.93 30.51 -11.29
C SER A 48 5.47 29.12 -10.86
N PRO A 49 4.81 28.45 -9.89
CA PRO A 49 5.28 27.22 -9.29
C PRO A 49 5.15 26.02 -10.24
N LYS A 50 6.11 25.10 -10.20
CA LYS A 50 5.99 23.78 -10.84
C LYS A 50 5.01 22.93 -10.03
N ILE A 51 3.93 22.51 -10.69
CA ILE A 51 2.86 21.73 -10.06
C ILE A 51 2.93 20.29 -10.56
N ALA A 52 3.02 19.34 -9.64
CA ALA A 52 2.87 17.92 -9.95
C ALA A 52 1.51 17.43 -9.45
N ILE A 53 0.70 16.87 -10.34
CA ILE A 53 -0.59 16.25 -10.02
C ILE A 53 -0.43 14.74 -10.07
N PHE A 54 -0.84 14.07 -9.01
CA PHE A 54 -0.73 12.65 -8.79
C PHE A 54 -2.13 12.04 -8.70
N THR A 55 -2.34 10.95 -9.41
CA THR A 55 -3.61 10.23 -9.39
C THR A 55 -3.38 8.77 -9.79
N ALA A 56 -4.36 7.91 -9.52
CA ALA A 56 -4.29 6.50 -9.88
C ALA A 56 -5.51 6.09 -10.71
N PRO A 57 -5.44 6.23 -12.05
CA PRO A 57 -6.56 5.90 -12.91
C PRO A 57 -6.71 4.38 -13.08
N GLY A 58 -7.96 3.94 -13.22
CA GLY A 58 -8.28 2.61 -13.74
C GLY A 58 -7.97 2.49 -15.24
N PRO A 59 -8.31 1.35 -15.87
CA PRO A 59 -8.14 1.17 -17.30
C PRO A 59 -8.88 2.24 -18.12
N PHE A 60 -8.28 2.70 -19.22
CA PHE A 60 -8.89 3.68 -20.13
C PHE A 60 -9.85 2.98 -21.12
N THR A 61 -10.90 2.36 -20.57
CA THR A 61 -11.93 1.63 -21.30
C THR A 61 -13.33 2.10 -20.93
N GLY A 62 -14.25 2.12 -21.89
CA GLY A 62 -15.66 2.46 -21.66
C GLY A 62 -15.89 3.89 -21.15
N SER A 63 -16.97 4.08 -20.40
CA SER A 63 -17.37 5.39 -19.85
C SER A 63 -16.39 5.91 -18.79
N VAL A 64 -15.83 5.03 -17.96
CA VAL A 64 -14.79 5.34 -16.96
C VAL A 64 -13.55 5.91 -17.64
N GLY A 65 -13.05 5.24 -18.69
CA GLY A 65 -11.91 5.74 -19.48
C GLY A 65 -12.16 7.12 -20.09
N SER A 66 -13.37 7.38 -20.60
CA SER A 66 -13.75 8.67 -21.16
C SER A 66 -13.76 9.79 -20.11
N ARG A 67 -14.31 9.53 -18.91
CA ARG A 67 -14.33 10.49 -17.79
C ARG A 67 -12.92 10.83 -17.31
N GLN A 68 -12.08 9.82 -17.11
CA GLN A 68 -10.68 10.01 -16.69
C GLN A 68 -9.87 10.79 -17.74
N SER A 69 -10.08 10.50 -19.03
CA SER A 69 -9.46 11.22 -20.14
C SER A 69 -9.82 12.70 -20.12
N LEU A 70 -11.11 13.02 -19.92
CA LEU A 70 -11.58 14.40 -19.84
C LEU A 70 -10.99 15.14 -18.64
N ALA A 71 -10.97 14.51 -17.47
CA ALA A 71 -10.37 15.06 -16.25
C ALA A 71 -8.89 15.39 -16.45
N ILE A 72 -8.07 14.42 -16.89
CA ILE A 72 -6.63 14.64 -17.11
C ILE A 72 -6.35 15.72 -18.15
N ARG A 73 -7.12 15.75 -19.24
CA ARG A 73 -6.99 16.81 -20.26
C ARG A 73 -7.35 18.18 -19.69
N SER A 74 -8.36 18.26 -18.82
CA SER A 74 -8.72 19.51 -18.14
C SER A 74 -7.55 20.05 -17.33
N TRP A 75 -6.82 19.18 -16.61
CA TRP A 75 -5.67 19.58 -15.79
C TRP A 75 -4.50 20.07 -16.64
N LEU A 76 -4.14 19.30 -17.67
CA LEU A 76 -3.03 19.65 -18.58
C LEU A 76 -3.28 20.94 -19.35
N GLY A 77 -4.55 21.30 -19.56
CA GLY A 77 -4.99 22.54 -20.20
C GLY A 77 -4.76 23.81 -19.36
N LEU A 78 -4.69 23.70 -18.03
CA LEU A 78 -4.66 24.86 -17.13
C LEU A 78 -3.34 25.64 -17.17
N SER A 79 -2.21 24.94 -17.22
CA SER A 79 -0.87 25.55 -17.21
C SER A 79 0.17 24.63 -17.83
N LYS A 80 1.12 25.18 -18.57
CA LYS A 80 2.27 24.42 -19.10
C LYS A 80 3.22 23.90 -18.01
N GLN A 81 3.11 24.41 -16.79
CA GLN A 81 3.95 24.02 -15.65
C GLN A 81 3.41 22.81 -14.89
N ILE A 82 2.21 22.32 -15.27
CA ILE A 82 1.65 21.10 -14.72
C ILE A 82 2.32 19.89 -15.39
N THR A 83 2.83 19.02 -14.54
CA THR A 83 3.17 17.62 -14.84
C THR A 83 2.17 16.72 -14.12
N VAL A 84 1.66 15.69 -14.80
CA VAL A 84 0.73 14.72 -14.22
C VAL A 84 1.45 13.37 -14.14
N VAL A 85 1.30 12.66 -13.02
CA VAL A 85 1.85 11.33 -12.79
C VAL A 85 0.69 10.37 -12.49
N LEU A 86 0.54 9.37 -13.35
CA LEU A 86 -0.48 8.33 -13.26
C LEU A 86 0.11 7.08 -12.62
N PHE A 87 -0.37 6.71 -11.44
CA PHE A 87 0.00 5.46 -10.80
C PHE A 87 -0.82 4.31 -11.38
N SER A 88 -0.19 3.48 -12.21
CA SER A 88 -0.86 2.31 -12.79
C SER A 88 0.14 1.31 -13.35
N GLN A 89 -0.26 0.04 -13.33
CA GLN A 89 0.42 -1.05 -14.03
C GLN A 89 -0.32 -1.45 -15.32
N ASN A 90 -1.49 -0.85 -15.60
CA ASN A 90 -2.31 -1.25 -16.74
C ASN A 90 -1.77 -0.68 -18.07
N PRO A 91 -1.61 -1.50 -19.13
CA PRO A 91 -1.10 -1.04 -20.43
C PRO A 91 -1.92 0.07 -21.09
N SER A 92 -3.23 0.15 -20.86
CA SER A 92 -4.09 1.20 -21.43
C SER A 92 -3.71 2.60 -20.92
N VAL A 93 -3.27 2.71 -19.66
CA VAL A 93 -2.80 3.97 -19.06
C VAL A 93 -1.50 4.42 -19.72
N ALA A 94 -0.57 3.48 -19.95
CA ALA A 94 0.66 3.75 -20.68
C ALA A 94 0.39 4.17 -22.14
N ALA A 95 -0.57 3.54 -22.82
CA ALA A 95 -0.96 3.91 -24.18
C ALA A 95 -1.55 5.33 -24.23
N PHE A 96 -2.43 5.67 -23.28
CA PHE A 96 -3.00 7.02 -23.16
C PHE A 96 -1.92 8.08 -22.91
N ALA A 97 -0.97 7.81 -21.99
CA ALA A 97 0.06 8.77 -21.60
C ALA A 97 1.02 9.17 -22.72
N ARG A 98 1.32 8.24 -23.65
CA ARG A 98 2.24 8.50 -24.79
C ARG A 98 1.86 9.72 -25.62
N ASN A 99 0.56 10.04 -25.69
CA ASN A 99 0.06 11.16 -26.49
C ASN A 99 0.39 12.54 -25.91
N PHE A 100 0.91 12.62 -24.68
CA PHE A 100 1.13 13.87 -23.97
C PHE A 100 2.61 14.13 -23.62
N GLY A 101 3.52 13.27 -24.09
CA GLY A 101 4.97 13.43 -23.93
C GLY A 101 5.39 13.54 -22.45
N SER A 102 6.34 14.44 -22.16
CA SER A 102 6.91 14.60 -20.81
C SER A 102 5.97 15.23 -19.78
N ARG A 103 4.77 15.65 -20.18
CA ARG A 103 3.79 16.27 -19.27
C ARG A 103 2.89 15.26 -18.56
N LEU A 104 2.81 14.02 -19.07
CA LEU A 104 2.01 12.94 -18.50
C LEU A 104 2.87 11.68 -18.36
N LEU A 105 3.22 11.35 -17.12
CA LEU A 105 4.08 10.23 -16.78
C LEU A 105 3.27 9.08 -16.22
N VAL A 106 3.71 7.85 -16.43
CA VAL A 106 3.16 6.66 -15.77
C VAL A 106 4.18 6.14 -14.80
N GLU A 107 3.78 5.95 -13.55
CA GLU A 107 4.61 5.43 -12.47
C GLU A 107 4.06 4.08 -12.00
N PRO A 108 4.63 2.96 -12.44
CA PRO A 108 4.19 1.62 -12.04
C PRO A 108 4.85 1.16 -10.73
N ASN A 109 5.89 1.84 -10.26
CA ASN A 109 6.71 1.40 -9.12
C ASN A 109 6.12 1.93 -7.80
N ILE A 110 4.89 1.56 -7.49
CA ILE A 110 4.30 1.72 -6.16
C ILE A 110 3.69 0.37 -5.74
N ASP A 111 3.21 0.29 -4.51
CA ASP A 111 2.56 -0.93 -4.04
C ASP A 111 1.10 -1.01 -4.52
N PHE A 112 0.68 -2.21 -4.92
CA PHE A 112 -0.68 -2.53 -5.33
C PHE A 112 -1.15 -3.80 -4.63
N THR A 113 -2.46 -3.93 -4.40
CA THR A 113 -3.08 -5.19 -4.02
C THR A 113 -3.02 -6.20 -5.16
N PHE A 114 -3.32 -7.47 -4.87
CA PHE A 114 -3.44 -8.50 -5.92
C PHE A 114 -4.53 -8.21 -6.96
N LEU A 115 -5.50 -7.34 -6.64
CA LEU A 115 -6.55 -6.88 -7.55
C LEU A 115 -6.19 -5.58 -8.29
N GLY A 116 -4.95 -5.10 -8.14
CA GLY A 116 -4.45 -3.90 -8.81
C GLY A 116 -4.91 -2.58 -8.18
N THR A 117 -5.46 -2.59 -6.96
CA THR A 117 -5.81 -1.37 -6.22
C THR A 117 -4.52 -0.75 -5.65
N PRO A 118 -4.22 0.53 -5.90
CA PRO A 118 -3.01 1.16 -5.41
C PRO A 118 -3.09 1.47 -3.93
N PHE A 119 -1.95 1.36 -3.25
CA PHE A 119 -1.80 1.73 -1.86
C PHE A 119 -1.51 3.24 -1.72
N PHE A 120 -2.33 3.93 -0.93
CA PHE A 120 -2.27 5.37 -0.71
C PHE A 120 -0.98 5.81 -0.01
N HIS A 121 -0.47 5.06 0.98
CA HIS A 121 0.81 5.39 1.63
C HIS A 121 1.97 5.38 0.62
N SER A 122 1.97 4.42 -0.30
CA SER A 122 2.95 4.33 -1.39
C SER A 122 2.81 5.49 -2.39
N MET A 123 1.58 5.90 -2.71
CA MET A 123 1.31 7.09 -3.53
C MET A 123 1.85 8.37 -2.88
N VAL A 124 1.58 8.59 -1.59
CA VAL A 124 2.05 9.76 -0.83
C VAL A 124 3.58 9.78 -0.78
N ALA A 125 4.22 8.66 -0.43
CA ALA A 125 5.67 8.54 -0.40
C ALA A 125 6.31 8.84 -1.77
N ARG A 126 5.71 8.33 -2.84
CA ARG A 126 6.18 8.58 -4.20
C ARG A 126 5.99 10.03 -4.63
N ALA A 127 4.88 10.66 -4.26
CA ALA A 127 4.60 12.07 -4.51
C ALA A 127 5.59 12.99 -3.76
N GLN A 128 5.95 12.65 -2.52
CA GLN A 128 6.97 13.36 -1.74
C GLN A 128 8.39 13.20 -2.32
N ALA A 129 8.70 12.05 -2.92
CA ALA A 129 9.98 11.82 -3.59
C ALA A 129 10.08 12.53 -4.96
N PHE A 130 8.97 12.97 -5.54
CA PHE A 130 8.93 13.66 -6.82
C PHE A 130 9.38 15.13 -6.69
N THR A 131 10.06 15.65 -7.71
CA THR A 131 10.59 17.02 -7.68
C THR A 131 9.56 18.01 -8.26
N SER A 132 8.88 18.76 -7.39
CA SER A 132 7.98 19.87 -7.75
C SER A 132 7.92 20.92 -6.64
N ASP A 133 7.36 22.10 -6.92
CA ASP A 133 7.12 23.13 -5.91
C ASP A 133 5.84 22.85 -5.11
N ILE A 134 4.82 22.33 -5.81
CA ILE A 134 3.53 21.93 -5.23
C ILE A 134 3.23 20.50 -5.71
N SER A 135 2.75 19.67 -4.78
CA SER A 135 2.23 18.35 -5.06
C SER A 135 0.73 18.32 -4.82
N VAL A 136 -0.02 17.67 -5.71
CA VAL A 136 -1.48 17.59 -5.67
C VAL A 136 -1.91 16.14 -5.84
N LEU A 137 -2.70 15.61 -4.92
CA LEU A 137 -3.39 14.33 -5.05
C LEU A 137 -4.85 14.60 -5.39
N ILE A 138 -5.36 13.94 -6.43
CA ILE A 138 -6.72 14.14 -6.93
C ILE A 138 -7.29 12.85 -7.50
N ASP A 139 -8.60 12.64 -7.32
CA ASP A 139 -9.35 11.56 -7.96
C ASP A 139 -9.25 11.63 -9.51
N PRO A 140 -9.07 10.50 -10.20
CA PRO A 140 -8.78 10.46 -11.64
C PRO A 140 -9.94 10.95 -12.52
N GLU A 141 -11.15 11.10 -11.99
CA GLU A 141 -12.33 11.57 -12.72
C GLU A 141 -12.72 13.02 -12.40
N THR A 142 -12.01 13.68 -11.48
CA THR A 142 -12.33 15.04 -11.07
C THR A 142 -11.83 16.07 -12.09
N ILE A 143 -12.75 16.84 -12.67
CA ILE A 143 -12.43 17.94 -13.60
C ILE A 143 -11.98 19.17 -12.81
N LEU A 144 -10.90 19.84 -13.26
CA LEU A 144 -10.43 21.10 -12.68
C LEU A 144 -10.70 22.28 -13.60
N LEU A 145 -11.08 23.42 -13.01
CA LEU A 145 -11.33 24.67 -13.70
C LEU A 145 -10.19 25.70 -13.46
N PRO A 146 -10.14 26.82 -14.23
CA PRO A 146 -9.01 27.78 -14.20
C PRO A 146 -8.70 28.45 -12.85
N ASP A 147 -9.68 28.55 -11.96
CA ASP A 147 -9.52 29.10 -10.61
C ASP A 147 -8.55 28.27 -9.74
N PHE A 148 -8.40 26.97 -10.02
CA PHE A 148 -7.38 26.11 -9.40
C PHE A 148 -5.97 26.72 -9.45
N ILE A 149 -5.53 27.20 -10.63
CA ILE A 149 -4.20 27.80 -10.80
C ILE A 149 -4.09 29.11 -10.02
N SER A 150 -5.15 29.91 -10.02
CA SER A 150 -5.15 31.21 -9.33
C SER A 150 -5.00 31.01 -7.82
N THR A 151 -5.72 30.03 -7.26
CA THR A 151 -5.67 29.66 -5.85
C THR A 151 -4.32 29.08 -5.46
N LEU A 152 -3.75 28.16 -6.26
CA LEU A 152 -2.42 27.61 -5.97
C LEU A 152 -1.31 28.66 -6.08
N ASN A 153 -1.40 29.60 -7.02
CA ASN A 153 -0.46 30.71 -7.12
C ASN A 153 -0.53 31.65 -5.90
N TYR A 154 -1.72 31.82 -5.31
CA TYR A 154 -1.89 32.55 -4.06
C TYR A 154 -1.30 31.77 -2.89
N ALA A 155 -1.70 30.49 -2.72
CA ALA A 155 -1.20 29.62 -1.66
C ALA A 155 0.33 29.47 -1.69
N TYR A 156 0.94 29.43 -2.89
CA TYR A 156 2.40 29.38 -3.02
C TYR A 156 3.12 30.58 -2.40
N LYS A 157 2.48 31.75 -2.37
CA LYS A 157 3.04 32.99 -1.79
C LYS A 157 2.84 33.09 -0.27
N VAL A 158 2.04 32.21 0.32
CA VAL A 158 1.85 32.15 1.76
C VAL A 158 3.17 31.69 2.39
N ASP A 159 3.69 32.47 3.33
CA ASP A 159 4.99 32.24 3.97
C ASP A 159 4.94 31.16 5.07
N HIS A 160 4.27 30.03 4.78
CA HIS A 160 4.10 28.89 5.68
C HIS A 160 4.15 27.59 4.87
N ASP A 161 4.54 26.49 5.49
CA ASP A 161 4.25 25.17 4.94
C ASP A 161 2.78 24.83 5.19
N TRP A 162 2.09 24.33 4.17
CA TRP A 162 0.65 24.18 4.19
C TRP A 162 0.17 22.85 3.62
N LEU A 163 -1.04 22.48 4.01
CA LEU A 163 -1.87 21.45 3.41
C LEU A 163 -3.22 22.08 3.06
N LEU A 164 -3.50 22.17 1.77
CA LEU A 164 -4.74 22.67 1.21
C LEU A 164 -5.63 21.48 0.89
N VAL A 165 -6.89 21.56 1.31
CA VAL A 165 -7.91 20.57 0.98
C VAL A 165 -9.05 21.25 0.23
N ALA A 166 -9.65 20.57 -0.75
CA ALA A 166 -10.81 21.10 -1.46
C ALA A 166 -11.75 19.96 -1.88
N SER A 167 -13.03 20.08 -1.53
CA SER A 167 -14.05 19.12 -1.92
C SER A 167 -14.50 19.35 -3.37
N SER A 168 -14.90 18.27 -4.04
CA SER A 168 -15.52 18.35 -5.37
C SER A 168 -17.04 18.48 -5.29
N ARG A 169 -17.64 19.06 -6.34
CA ARG A 169 -19.10 19.14 -6.50
C ARG A 169 -19.57 18.10 -7.50
N ASN A 170 -20.66 17.43 -7.17
CA ASN A 170 -21.28 16.46 -8.05
C ASN A 170 -22.16 17.15 -9.08
N VAL A 171 -21.96 16.80 -10.35
CA VAL A 171 -22.72 17.31 -11.47
C VAL A 171 -23.28 16.14 -12.25
N SER A 172 -24.61 16.12 -12.41
CA SER A 172 -25.33 15.07 -13.14
C SER A 172 -25.36 15.30 -14.64
N ASN A 173 -25.27 16.55 -15.10
CA ASN A 173 -25.23 16.91 -16.52
C ASN A 173 -24.14 17.95 -16.78
N PHE A 174 -23.13 17.60 -17.57
CA PHE A 174 -22.03 18.47 -17.93
C PHE A 174 -21.97 18.64 -19.46
N PRO A 175 -22.61 19.69 -20.02
CA PRO A 175 -22.82 19.84 -21.47
C PRO A 175 -21.64 20.50 -22.20
N PHE A 176 -20.44 20.46 -21.62
CA PHE A 176 -19.26 21.15 -22.15
C PHE A 176 -18.20 20.17 -22.66
N TYR A 177 -17.58 20.55 -23.77
CA TYR A 177 -16.53 19.79 -24.44
C TYR A 177 -15.22 20.55 -24.35
N LEU A 178 -14.14 19.86 -24.01
CA LEU A 178 -12.82 20.43 -24.08
C LEU A 178 -12.30 20.31 -25.51
N SER A 179 -11.97 21.45 -26.13
CA SER A 179 -11.39 21.50 -27.48
C SER A 179 -10.15 20.59 -27.61
N ASP A 180 -9.85 20.12 -28.83
CA ASP A 180 -8.76 19.17 -29.09
C ASP A 180 -7.39 19.68 -28.63
N ASN A 181 -7.18 21.00 -28.66
CA ASN A 181 -5.95 21.62 -28.16
C ASN A 181 -5.88 21.72 -26.63
N GLY A 182 -6.94 21.31 -25.92
CA GLY A 182 -7.06 21.29 -24.47
C GLY A 182 -7.19 22.67 -23.81
N LYS A 183 -7.33 23.76 -24.57
CA LYS A 183 -7.23 25.13 -24.02
C LYS A 183 -8.57 25.77 -23.71
N ASN A 184 -9.62 25.41 -24.44
CA ASN A 184 -10.92 26.05 -24.35
C ASN A 184 -12.04 25.04 -24.15
N TRP A 185 -12.97 25.39 -23.28
CA TRP A 185 -14.26 24.72 -23.15
C TRP A 185 -15.25 25.27 -24.19
N GLN A 186 -16.02 24.38 -24.81
CA GLN A 186 -16.96 24.67 -25.90
C GLN A 186 -18.31 23.98 -25.65
N ARG A 187 -19.38 24.56 -26.19
CA ARG A 187 -20.70 23.90 -26.31
C ARG A 187 -20.73 22.97 -27.53
N GLN A 188 -21.77 22.15 -27.68
CA GLN A 188 -21.98 21.32 -28.89
C GLN A 188 -21.95 22.15 -30.18
N GLU A 189 -22.36 23.41 -30.12
CA GLU A 189 -22.34 24.38 -31.23
C GLU A 189 -20.96 25.02 -31.48
N GLY A 190 -19.88 24.59 -30.81
CA GLY A 190 -18.52 25.12 -30.95
C GLY A 190 -18.26 26.47 -30.27
N LYS A 191 -19.28 27.12 -29.68
CA LYS A 191 -19.12 28.39 -28.95
C LYS A 191 -18.35 28.19 -27.64
N ARG A 192 -17.42 29.12 -27.35
CA ARG A 192 -16.60 29.11 -26.13
C ARG A 192 -17.45 29.36 -24.88
N VAL A 193 -17.27 28.54 -23.85
CA VAL A 193 -17.93 28.66 -22.56
C VAL A 193 -17.27 29.77 -21.73
N ARG A 194 -18.07 30.68 -21.17
CA ARG A 194 -17.62 31.75 -20.28
C ARG A 194 -17.57 31.28 -18.83
N THR A 195 -16.76 31.93 -18.00
CA THR A 195 -16.63 31.62 -16.56
C THR A 195 -17.97 31.68 -15.81
N ARG A 196 -18.88 32.59 -16.19
CA ARG A 196 -20.21 32.70 -15.57
C ARG A 196 -21.06 31.44 -15.78
N GLU A 197 -20.94 30.78 -16.92
CA GLU A 197 -21.71 29.56 -17.23
C GLU A 197 -21.25 28.38 -16.36
N PHE A 198 -19.96 28.32 -16.00
CA PHE A 198 -19.48 27.36 -15.00
C PHE A 198 -20.07 27.67 -13.63
N GLN A 199 -20.11 28.95 -13.23
CA GLN A 199 -20.69 29.36 -11.96
C GLN A 199 -22.19 29.02 -11.87
N GLU A 200 -22.96 29.27 -12.93
CA GLU A 200 -24.39 28.93 -13.00
C GLU A 200 -24.64 27.43 -12.82
N LEU A 201 -23.81 26.58 -13.44
CA LEU A 201 -23.87 25.13 -13.28
C LEU A 201 -23.49 24.70 -11.85
N LEU A 202 -22.50 25.37 -11.28
CA LEU A 202 -22.03 25.15 -9.91
C LEU A 202 -23.05 25.55 -8.86
N ASP A 203 -23.81 26.63 -9.09
CA ASP A 203 -24.84 27.12 -8.19
C ASP A 203 -26.07 26.20 -8.15
N GLN A 204 -26.31 25.43 -9.23
CA GLN A 204 -27.36 24.41 -9.29
C GLN A 204 -27.05 23.15 -8.47
N SER A 205 -25.77 22.95 -8.09
CA SER A 205 -25.31 21.81 -7.28
C SER A 205 -24.64 22.31 -6.00
N PRO A 206 -25.42 22.82 -5.02
CA PRO A 206 -24.89 23.51 -3.85
C PRO A 206 -24.24 22.58 -2.81
N HIS A 207 -24.32 21.26 -2.99
CA HIS A 207 -23.80 20.28 -2.04
C HIS A 207 -22.35 19.89 -2.38
N TRP A 208 -21.43 20.23 -1.47
CA TRP A 208 -20.08 19.68 -1.48
C TRP A 208 -20.08 18.28 -0.87
N ASN A 209 -19.42 17.35 -1.54
CA ASN A 209 -19.21 16.01 -0.98
C ASN A 209 -17.93 16.03 -0.15
N LEU A 210 -18.01 16.44 1.13
CA LEU A 210 -16.87 16.34 2.04
C LEU A 210 -16.47 14.88 2.34
N CYS A 211 -17.37 13.92 2.11
CA CYS A 211 -17.29 12.58 2.74
C CYS A 211 -17.32 11.42 1.74
N ASP A 212 -17.27 11.75 0.45
CA ASP A 212 -17.33 10.79 -0.66
C ASP A 212 -15.92 10.34 -1.12
N GLY A 213 -14.86 10.72 -0.37
CA GLY A 213 -13.47 10.32 -0.65
C GLY A 213 -12.86 10.91 -1.94
N ARG A 214 -13.53 11.90 -2.56
CA ARG A 214 -13.09 12.60 -3.79
C ARG A 214 -12.62 14.01 -3.49
N MET A 215 -11.74 14.13 -2.51
CA MET A 215 -11.15 15.39 -2.13
C MET A 215 -9.86 15.63 -2.91
N LEU A 216 -9.64 16.89 -3.28
CA LEU A 216 -8.35 17.36 -3.74
C LEU A 216 -7.50 17.71 -2.52
N MET A 217 -6.28 17.16 -2.47
CA MET A 217 -5.27 17.58 -1.50
C MET A 217 -4.08 18.17 -2.23
N ALA A 218 -3.61 19.32 -1.78
CA ALA A 218 -2.39 19.93 -2.28
C ALA A 218 -1.50 20.36 -1.12
N TRP A 219 -0.19 20.27 -1.30
CA TRP A 219 0.77 20.82 -0.35
C TRP A 219 1.96 21.42 -1.07
N ASN A 220 2.55 22.45 -0.49
CA ASN A 220 3.84 22.95 -0.93
C ASN A 220 4.95 21.98 -0.49
N ASN A 221 5.89 21.69 -1.38
CA ASN A 221 7.02 20.85 -1.05
C ASN A 221 8.03 21.67 -0.21
N GLY A 222 8.32 21.15 0.97
CA GLY A 222 9.14 21.79 2.00
C GLY A 222 9.86 20.75 2.83
N GLU A 223 10.58 21.20 3.86
CA GLU A 223 11.25 20.32 4.80
C GLU A 223 10.28 19.59 5.75
N PRO A 224 9.19 20.21 6.23
CA PRO A 224 8.27 19.53 7.14
C PRO A 224 7.55 18.35 6.47
N PRO A 225 7.37 17.22 7.18
CA PRO A 225 6.61 16.10 6.65
C PRO A 225 5.12 16.46 6.52
N LEU A 226 4.38 15.70 5.70
CA LEU A 226 2.94 15.89 5.53
C LEU A 226 2.13 15.35 6.72
N HIS A 227 2.62 14.28 7.32
CA HIS A 227 2.08 13.62 8.51
C HIS A 227 3.25 13.12 9.36
N THR A 228 3.01 12.76 10.61
CA THR A 228 3.99 12.02 11.42
C THR A 228 3.61 10.56 11.55
N GLY A 229 4.58 9.73 11.93
CA GLY A 229 4.36 8.30 12.07
C GLY A 229 4.20 7.59 10.73
N VAL A 230 3.76 6.33 10.80
CA VAL A 230 3.62 5.44 9.65
C VAL A 230 2.23 5.64 9.06
N LEU A 231 2.14 6.10 7.82
CA LEU A 231 0.86 6.15 7.10
C LEU A 231 0.38 4.71 6.92
N PRO A 232 -0.84 4.36 7.41
CA PRO A 232 -1.37 3.01 7.27
C PRO A 232 -1.44 2.58 5.81
N PRO A 233 -1.43 1.27 5.51
CA PRO A 233 -1.52 0.77 4.16
C PRO A 233 -2.95 0.91 3.60
N PHE A 234 -3.48 2.13 3.55
CA PHE A 234 -4.80 2.42 3.01
C PHE A 234 -4.83 2.15 1.51
N LEU A 235 -5.96 1.66 1.04
CA LEU A 235 -6.26 1.51 -0.37
C LEU A 235 -6.81 2.83 -0.92
N TYR A 236 -6.23 3.32 -2.00
CA TYR A 236 -6.65 4.57 -2.62
C TYR A 236 -8.05 4.46 -3.25
N GLY A 237 -8.86 5.51 -3.11
CA GLY A 237 -10.27 5.53 -3.53
C GLY A 237 -11.22 4.73 -2.63
N LYS A 238 -10.74 4.19 -1.51
CA LYS A 238 -11.52 3.33 -0.57
C LYS A 238 -11.80 4.00 0.76
N GLY A 239 -12.22 5.27 0.73
CA GLY A 239 -12.63 6.03 1.92
C GLY A 239 -11.54 6.18 3.01
N ILE A 240 -11.85 7.00 4.02
CA ILE A 240 -11.13 7.19 5.30
C ILE A 240 -9.68 7.71 5.24
N TYR A 241 -8.89 7.43 4.20
CA TYR A 241 -7.52 7.95 4.09
C TYR A 241 -7.49 9.49 3.99
N ASP A 242 -8.47 10.07 3.30
CA ASP A 242 -8.70 11.52 3.17
C ASP A 242 -8.86 12.22 4.53
N PRO A 243 -9.85 11.86 5.35
CA PRO A 243 -9.97 12.43 6.69
C PRO A 243 -8.77 12.06 7.56
N TRP A 244 -8.31 10.81 7.52
CA TRP A 244 -7.21 10.37 8.38
C TRP A 244 -5.96 11.26 8.25
N ILE A 245 -5.49 11.52 7.02
CA ILE A 245 -4.28 12.34 6.81
C ILE A 245 -4.48 13.80 7.21
N ILE A 246 -5.69 14.35 7.06
CA ILE A 246 -6.03 15.69 7.53
C ILE A 246 -6.00 15.74 9.06
N SER A 247 -6.53 14.73 9.74
CA SER A 247 -6.54 14.65 11.21
C SER A 247 -5.13 14.67 11.76
N GLU A 248 -4.24 13.86 11.18
CA GLU A 248 -2.85 13.83 11.57
C GLU A 248 -2.21 15.19 11.29
N ALA A 249 -2.36 15.75 10.09
CA ALA A 249 -1.78 17.04 9.74
C ALA A 249 -2.23 18.17 10.69
N LEU A 250 -3.50 18.17 11.12
CA LEU A 250 -4.04 19.11 12.10
C LEU A 250 -3.47 18.88 13.50
N SER A 251 -3.39 17.62 13.95
CA SER A 251 -2.99 17.26 15.31
C SER A 251 -1.54 17.67 15.63
N TYR A 252 -0.64 17.64 14.63
CA TYR A 252 0.77 17.93 14.83
C TYR A 252 1.17 19.37 14.50
N GLU A 253 0.30 20.15 13.85
CA GLU A 253 0.51 21.57 13.54
C GLU A 253 1.82 21.90 12.77
N PHE A 254 2.42 20.92 12.09
CA PHE A 254 3.60 21.14 11.25
C PHE A 254 3.30 21.91 9.97
N ARG A 255 2.04 21.88 9.53
CA ARG A 255 1.56 22.54 8.33
C ARG A 255 0.30 23.31 8.66
N PHE A 256 0.16 24.48 8.07
CA PHE A 256 -1.08 25.23 8.09
C PHE A 256 -2.11 24.52 7.20
N VAL A 257 -3.11 23.89 7.84
CA VAL A 257 -4.17 23.15 7.14
C VAL A 257 -5.36 24.08 6.91
N PHE A 258 -5.82 24.19 5.66
CA PHE A 258 -6.97 25.03 5.31
C PHE A 258 -7.78 24.45 4.14
N ASP A 259 -9.07 24.81 4.11
CA ASP A 259 -10.01 24.38 3.09
C ASP A 259 -10.20 25.48 2.03
N ALA A 260 -9.92 25.12 0.77
CA ALA A 260 -9.99 25.99 -0.39
C ALA A 260 -11.15 25.66 -1.34
N SER A 261 -12.14 24.87 -0.90
CA SER A 261 -13.32 24.48 -1.69
C SER A 261 -14.03 25.70 -2.30
N TRP A 262 -14.10 26.82 -1.58
CA TRP A 262 -14.71 28.07 -2.07
C TRP A 262 -13.93 28.78 -3.18
N THR A 263 -12.68 28.41 -3.40
CA THR A 263 -11.78 29.04 -4.37
C THR A 263 -11.28 28.08 -5.45
N ILE A 264 -11.60 26.78 -5.32
CA ILE A 264 -11.25 25.75 -6.29
C ILE A 264 -12.52 25.07 -6.75
N SER A 265 -12.91 25.38 -7.97
CA SER A 265 -14.00 24.73 -8.66
C SER A 265 -13.51 23.41 -9.25
N SER A 266 -13.90 22.33 -8.58
CA SER A 266 -13.65 20.96 -9.01
C SER A 266 -14.96 20.19 -9.13
N LEU A 267 -15.07 19.36 -10.17
CA LEU A 267 -16.32 18.72 -10.58
C LEU A 267 -16.15 17.21 -10.70
N SER A 268 -17.07 16.47 -10.09
CA SER A 268 -17.21 15.03 -10.24
C SER A 268 -18.47 14.72 -11.05
N LEU A 269 -18.31 13.97 -12.14
CA LEU A 269 -19.46 13.55 -12.96
C LEU A 269 -20.12 12.34 -12.31
N VAL A 270 -21.39 12.47 -11.93
CA VAL A 270 -22.18 11.37 -11.35
C VAL A 270 -23.14 10.83 -12.40
N ASP A 271 -23.00 9.55 -12.73
CA ASP A 271 -23.95 8.86 -13.59
C ASP A 271 -25.25 8.59 -12.82
N PRO A 272 -26.42 9.08 -13.29
CA PRO A 272 -27.72 8.83 -12.64
C PRO A 272 -28.04 7.35 -12.46
N LYS A 273 -27.50 6.45 -13.31
CA LYS A 273 -27.74 5.00 -13.25
C LYS A 273 -26.90 4.27 -12.19
N HIS A 274 -25.81 4.87 -11.69
CA HIS A 274 -24.92 4.30 -10.68
C HIS A 274 -25.11 4.90 -9.28
N ARG A 275 -26.22 5.61 -9.05
CA ARG A 275 -26.53 6.24 -7.76
C ARG A 275 -26.66 5.24 -6.59
N SER A 276 -26.88 3.95 -6.90
CA SER A 276 -26.93 2.84 -5.93
C SER A 276 -25.55 2.44 -5.38
N ASP A 277 -24.45 2.74 -6.08
CA ASP A 277 -23.08 2.36 -5.65
C ASP A 277 -22.48 3.37 -4.65
N LEU A 278 -23.03 4.59 -4.58
CA LEU A 278 -22.57 5.65 -3.68
C LEU A 278 -23.10 5.52 -2.24
N SER A 279 -24.13 4.70 -2.03
CA SER A 279 -24.64 4.31 -0.69
C SER A 279 -24.48 2.81 -0.41
N GLY A 280 -23.94 2.04 -1.36
CA GLY A 280 -23.92 0.59 -1.34
C GLY A 280 -22.57 0.04 -0.91
N ARG A 281 -22.54 -0.61 0.25
CA ARG A 281 -21.49 -1.53 0.74
C ARG A 281 -21.19 -2.72 -0.20
N GLY A 282 -21.52 -2.66 -1.48
CA GLY A 282 -21.32 -3.73 -2.45
C GLY A 282 -21.04 -3.13 -3.83
N SER A 283 -19.77 -2.79 -4.09
CA SER A 283 -19.32 -2.44 -5.43
C SER A 283 -18.68 -3.68 -6.07
N LEU A 284 -19.34 -4.20 -7.10
CA LEU A 284 -18.73 -5.15 -8.03
C LEU A 284 -17.73 -4.35 -8.88
N GLY A 285 -16.45 -4.70 -8.82
CA GLY A 285 -15.43 -4.05 -9.66
C GLY A 285 -15.71 -4.24 -11.15
N SER A 286 -15.00 -3.52 -12.03
CA SER A 286 -15.09 -3.66 -13.49
C SER A 286 -14.93 -5.11 -13.99
N ASP A 287 -14.30 -5.95 -13.17
CA ASP A 287 -13.96 -7.34 -13.47
C ASP A 287 -14.97 -8.34 -12.87
N GLY A 288 -16.08 -7.86 -12.30
CA GLY A 288 -17.11 -8.72 -11.70
C GLY A 288 -16.81 -9.21 -10.27
N VAL A 289 -15.77 -8.68 -9.63
CA VAL A 289 -15.29 -9.11 -8.30
C VAL A 289 -15.81 -8.18 -7.20
N GLU A 290 -16.32 -8.72 -6.10
CA GLU A 290 -16.75 -7.94 -4.93
C GLU A 290 -15.54 -7.28 -4.23
N ARG A 291 -15.58 -5.95 -4.11
CA ARG A 291 -14.49 -5.15 -3.50
C ARG A 291 -14.94 -4.35 -2.28
N SER A 292 -16.07 -4.71 -1.68
CA SER A 292 -16.61 -4.09 -0.45
C SER A 292 -15.62 -4.16 0.72
N TRP A 293 -14.91 -5.28 0.84
CA TRP A 293 -13.89 -5.54 1.85
C TRP A 293 -12.75 -4.51 1.84
N GLU A 294 -12.45 -3.86 0.71
CA GLU A 294 -11.40 -2.84 0.62
C GLU A 294 -11.77 -1.58 1.43
N TYR A 295 -13.05 -1.18 1.42
CA TYR A 295 -13.56 -0.06 2.22
C TYR A 295 -13.56 -0.42 3.71
N VAL A 296 -14.04 -1.63 4.04
CA VAL A 296 -14.03 -2.13 5.43
C VAL A 296 -12.60 -2.21 5.95
N GLY A 297 -11.66 -2.72 5.15
CA GLY A 297 -10.24 -2.79 5.48
C GLY A 297 -9.63 -1.42 5.81
N ASN A 298 -9.93 -0.40 5.01
CA ASN A 298 -9.54 0.98 5.32
C ASN A 298 -10.16 1.50 6.61
N SER A 299 -11.44 1.20 6.91
CA SER A 299 -12.06 1.55 8.20
C SER A 299 -11.35 0.92 9.38
N HIS A 300 -11.03 -0.37 9.30
CA HIS A 300 -10.27 -1.07 10.35
C HIS A 300 -8.87 -0.50 10.53
N LEU A 301 -8.16 -0.18 9.44
CA LEU A 301 -6.86 0.50 9.53
C LEU A 301 -7.00 1.91 10.12
N GLY A 302 -8.06 2.64 9.78
CA GLY A 302 -8.30 3.98 10.30
C GLY A 302 -8.58 4.02 11.80
N SER A 303 -9.19 2.96 12.35
CA SER A 303 -9.44 2.83 13.78
C SER A 303 -8.22 2.33 14.57
N LEU A 304 -7.33 1.57 13.94
CA LEU A 304 -6.13 1.02 14.58
C LEU A 304 -4.93 1.99 14.59
N TYR A 305 -4.92 3.00 13.72
CA TYR A 305 -3.76 3.89 13.52
C TYR A 305 -4.14 5.36 13.66
N GLY A 306 -3.22 6.18 14.20
CA GLY A 306 -3.33 7.64 14.23
C GLY A 306 -4.09 8.23 15.42
N SER A 307 -4.09 9.56 15.53
CA SER A 307 -4.86 10.34 16.51
C SER A 307 -6.35 10.39 16.19
N SER A 308 -6.74 10.03 14.95
CA SER A 308 -8.13 9.97 14.46
C SER A 308 -9.05 9.06 15.28
N PHE A 309 -8.50 8.04 15.95
CA PHE A 309 -9.24 7.21 16.90
C PHE A 309 -9.73 8.02 18.12
N PHE A 310 -8.98 9.04 18.53
CA PHE A 310 -9.29 9.85 19.70
C PHE A 310 -10.12 11.09 19.36
N HIS A 311 -9.97 11.63 18.15
CA HIS A 311 -10.56 12.91 17.75
C HIS A 311 -11.28 12.79 16.40
N GLY A 312 -12.60 12.80 16.41
CA GLY A 312 -13.40 12.94 15.20
C GLY A 312 -13.12 14.30 14.54
N ILE A 313 -12.80 14.32 13.25
CA ILE A 313 -12.51 15.58 12.54
C ILE A 313 -13.82 16.29 12.27
N ASN A 314 -13.92 17.50 12.79
CA ASN A 314 -14.98 18.42 12.39
C ASN A 314 -14.45 19.35 11.29
N TYR A 315 -14.68 19.01 10.03
CA TYR A 315 -14.27 19.84 8.89
C TYR A 315 -14.78 21.30 8.93
N SER A 316 -15.83 21.57 9.71
CA SER A 316 -16.32 22.94 9.90
C SER A 316 -15.32 23.83 10.66
N THR A 317 -14.40 23.25 11.43
CA THR A 317 -13.37 23.98 12.20
C THR A 317 -12.16 24.39 11.35
N LEU A 318 -11.99 23.82 10.16
CA LEU A 318 -10.92 24.19 9.25
C LEU A 318 -11.04 25.67 8.85
N VAL A 319 -9.91 26.37 8.84
CA VAL A 319 -9.81 27.71 8.26
C VAL A 319 -10.18 27.63 6.78
N LYS A 320 -11.08 28.50 6.33
CA LYS A 320 -11.52 28.55 4.92
C LYS A 320 -10.76 29.64 4.18
N LEU A 321 -10.34 29.35 2.95
CA LEU A 321 -9.85 30.33 2.00
C LEU A 321 -11.02 30.80 1.14
N LEU A 322 -11.29 32.11 1.14
CA LEU A 322 -12.32 32.76 0.34
C LEU A 322 -11.68 33.70 -0.67
N ASN A 323 -12.32 33.90 -1.82
CA ASN A 323 -11.98 34.95 -2.78
C ASN A 323 -13.13 35.97 -2.82
N CYS A 324 -12.96 37.08 -2.12
CA CYS A 324 -13.93 38.16 -2.04
C CYS A 324 -13.40 39.35 -2.85
N ASP A 325 -14.07 39.69 -3.95
CA ASP A 325 -13.70 40.84 -4.81
C ASP A 325 -12.23 40.84 -5.30
N ARG A 326 -11.73 39.66 -5.69
CA ARG A 326 -10.33 39.41 -6.14
C ARG A 326 -9.28 39.46 -5.03
N GLU A 327 -9.70 39.54 -3.77
CA GLU A 327 -8.82 39.37 -2.61
C GLU A 327 -9.05 38.01 -1.95
N TYR A 328 -7.95 37.31 -1.69
CA TYR A 328 -7.97 36.04 -0.99
C TYR A 328 -7.86 36.26 0.51
N ILE A 329 -8.75 35.64 1.29
CA ILE A 329 -8.85 35.87 2.73
C ILE A 329 -9.00 34.53 3.45
N PHE A 330 -8.22 34.33 4.51
CA PHE A 330 -8.37 33.23 5.44
C PHE A 330 -9.37 33.58 6.53
N VAL A 331 -10.40 32.75 6.71
CA VAL A 331 -11.49 32.98 7.66
C VAL A 331 -11.70 31.73 8.52
N ASN A 332 -11.65 31.91 9.84
CA ASN A 332 -12.17 30.91 10.77
C ASN A 332 -13.67 31.14 10.96
N ILE A 333 -14.50 30.20 10.49
CA ILE A 333 -15.96 30.32 10.52
C ILE A 333 -16.56 29.92 11.89
N THR A 334 -15.82 29.17 12.72
CA THR A 334 -16.31 28.68 14.03
C THR A 334 -16.02 29.63 15.19
N ALA A 335 -14.98 30.46 15.08
CA ALA A 335 -14.75 31.52 16.04
C ALA A 335 -15.82 32.63 15.88
N LYS A 336 -16.52 32.98 16.96
CA LYS A 336 -17.46 34.14 16.99
C LYS A 336 -16.77 35.47 16.60
N ALA A 337 -15.45 35.52 16.55
CA ALA A 337 -14.64 36.63 16.07
C ALA A 337 -13.98 36.29 14.72
N VAL A 338 -14.10 37.18 13.72
CA VAL A 338 -13.32 37.12 12.48
C VAL A 338 -11.88 37.48 12.83
N SER A 339 -11.01 36.49 13.04
CA SER A 339 -9.58 36.71 12.94
C SER A 339 -9.18 36.50 11.48
N THR A 340 -8.77 37.57 10.79
CA THR A 340 -7.98 37.45 9.56
C THR A 340 -6.61 36.94 9.97
N VAL A 341 -6.43 35.62 9.98
CA VAL A 341 -5.29 34.99 10.67
C VAL A 341 -3.95 35.25 9.98
N LEU A 342 -3.89 35.59 8.69
CA LEU A 342 -2.60 35.72 7.99
C LEU A 342 -2.65 36.83 6.93
N ASP A 343 -2.66 38.10 7.35
CA ASP A 343 -2.00 39.14 6.55
C ASP A 343 -1.36 40.21 7.45
N LYS A 344 -0.02 40.18 7.52
CA LYS A 344 0.80 41.22 8.16
C LYS A 344 0.81 42.55 7.37
N ARG A 345 0.04 42.70 6.30
CA ARG A 345 -0.07 43.96 5.54
C ARG A 345 -1.09 44.97 6.06
N LEU A 346 -1.82 44.67 7.14
CA LEU A 346 -2.82 45.59 7.70
C LEU A 346 -2.27 46.55 8.78
N SER A 347 -0.96 46.85 8.79
CA SER A 347 -0.34 47.73 9.81
C SER A 347 0.05 49.13 9.34
N SER A 348 -0.29 49.53 8.11
CA SER A 348 -0.04 50.90 7.63
C SER A 348 -1.34 51.61 7.26
N TRP A 349 -2.13 51.95 8.27
CA TRP A 349 -3.43 52.63 8.14
C TRP A 349 -3.30 54.16 8.28
N LYS A 350 -3.13 54.84 7.14
CA LYS A 350 -3.60 56.22 6.94
C LYS A 350 -4.04 56.38 5.48
N GLU A 351 -5.33 56.15 5.21
CA GLU A 351 -6.20 56.99 4.36
C GLU A 351 -7.62 56.38 4.23
N LYS A 352 -8.63 57.19 4.52
CA LYS A 352 -10.05 56.80 4.68
C LYS A 352 -10.87 57.27 3.47
N THR A 353 -11.63 56.35 2.87
CA THR A 353 -13.02 56.51 2.34
C THR A 353 -13.39 55.34 1.42
N SER A 354 -12.46 54.80 0.63
CA SER A 354 -12.66 53.61 -0.22
C SER A 354 -12.88 52.31 0.58
N HIS A 355 -12.30 52.23 1.79
CA HIS A 355 -12.30 51.02 2.62
C HIS A 355 -13.68 50.56 3.12
N PHE A 356 -14.68 51.43 3.27
CA PHE A 356 -15.95 51.06 3.90
C PHE A 356 -16.82 50.15 3.01
N TRP A 357 -16.81 50.40 1.69
CA TRP A 357 -17.54 49.60 0.72
C TRP A 357 -16.90 48.22 0.52
N THR A 358 -15.56 48.17 0.44
CA THR A 358 -14.81 46.92 0.35
C THR A 358 -15.01 46.09 1.61
N LEU A 359 -14.94 46.68 2.80
CA LEU A 359 -15.21 45.99 4.07
C LEU A 359 -16.63 45.43 4.14
N LYS A 360 -17.65 46.19 3.70
CA LYS A 360 -19.05 45.75 3.67
C LYS A 360 -19.27 44.58 2.70
N LYS A 361 -18.65 44.62 1.52
CA LYS A 361 -18.69 43.51 0.54
C LYS A 361 -17.97 42.27 1.05
N THR A 362 -16.81 42.44 1.68
CA THR A 362 -16.06 41.35 2.30
C THR A 362 -16.86 40.71 3.43
N MET A 363 -17.52 41.51 4.28
CA MET A 363 -18.43 40.98 5.30
C MET A 363 -19.62 40.23 4.72
N ALA A 364 -20.25 40.74 3.65
CA ALA A 364 -21.33 40.04 2.95
C ALA A 364 -20.86 38.69 2.36
N CYS A 365 -19.66 38.65 1.76
CA CYS A 365 -19.02 37.44 1.25
C CYS A 365 -18.79 36.40 2.37
N ILE A 366 -18.29 36.85 3.52
CA ILE A 366 -18.08 36.01 4.71
C ILE A 366 -19.43 35.49 5.24
N ASP A 367 -20.46 36.32 5.31
CA ASP A 367 -21.78 35.91 5.82
C ASP A 367 -22.46 34.87 4.93
N VAL A 368 -22.30 34.99 3.60
CA VAL A 368 -22.74 33.94 2.66
C VAL A 368 -22.01 32.63 2.94
N ALA A 369 -20.68 32.66 3.12
CA ALA A 369 -19.90 31.47 3.43
C ALA A 369 -20.31 30.84 4.78
N ARG A 370 -20.58 31.65 5.82
CA ARG A 370 -21.11 31.16 7.11
C ARG A 370 -22.46 30.46 6.96
N SER A 371 -23.37 31.02 6.17
CA SER A 371 -24.72 30.47 5.97
C SER A 371 -24.71 29.10 5.28
N LEU A 372 -23.71 28.85 4.43
CA LEU A 372 -23.55 27.60 3.69
C LEU A 372 -22.72 26.56 4.49
N ASN A 373 -21.83 27.00 5.38
CA ASN A 373 -21.05 26.11 6.26
C ASN A 373 -21.92 25.37 7.30
N SER A 374 -23.02 25.96 7.76
CA SER A 374 -23.95 25.30 8.69
C SER A 374 -24.69 24.09 8.10
N ARG A 375 -24.66 23.92 6.77
CA ARG A 375 -25.25 22.77 6.05
C ARG A 375 -24.24 21.67 5.71
N LEU A 376 -22.97 21.83 6.10
CA LEU A 376 -21.85 20.95 5.76
C LEU A 376 -21.37 20.18 7.00
N ASN A 377 -22.27 19.42 7.63
CA ASN A 377 -21.90 18.50 8.70
C ASN A 377 -21.94 17.07 8.16
N CYS A 378 -20.77 16.48 7.96
CA CYS A 378 -20.66 15.03 8.01
C CYS A 378 -20.15 14.63 9.39
N SER A 379 -20.89 13.75 10.04
CA SER A 379 -20.41 12.99 11.18
C SER A 379 -19.48 11.88 10.65
N LEU A 380 -18.16 12.08 10.79
CA LEU A 380 -17.14 11.06 10.50
C LEU A 380 -17.26 9.83 11.42
N THR A 381 -17.97 10.01 12.52
CA THR A 381 -18.31 8.99 13.51
C THR A 381 -18.98 7.77 12.86
N ASP A 382 -19.87 7.96 11.88
CA ASP A 382 -20.58 6.85 11.22
C ASP A 382 -19.67 5.99 10.31
N GLN A 383 -18.55 6.53 9.82
CA GLN A 383 -17.59 5.80 8.96
C GLN A 383 -16.51 5.03 9.75
N LEU A 384 -16.11 5.54 10.92
CA LEU A 384 -15.18 4.85 11.83
C LEU A 384 -15.91 3.83 12.72
N GLU A 385 -17.20 4.00 13.00
CA GLU A 385 -18.01 3.07 13.81
C GLU A 385 -18.45 1.79 13.08
N SER A 386 -17.93 1.53 11.87
CA SER A 386 -18.24 0.28 11.17
C SER A 386 -17.62 -0.92 11.89
N SER A 387 -18.36 -1.47 12.86
CA SER A 387 -18.22 -2.80 13.46
C SER A 387 -18.44 -3.95 12.46
N ALA A 388 -18.53 -3.64 11.16
CA ALA A 388 -18.70 -4.64 10.12
C ALA A 388 -17.49 -5.59 10.14
N PRO A 389 -17.73 -6.91 10.19
CA PRO A 389 -16.66 -7.87 10.09
C PRO A 389 -15.95 -7.68 8.74
N LEU A 390 -14.62 -7.79 8.76
CA LEU A 390 -13.82 -7.84 7.54
C LEU A 390 -14.05 -9.21 6.88
N ASP A 391 -15.11 -9.30 6.08
CA ASP A 391 -15.39 -10.49 5.30
C ASP A 391 -14.60 -10.44 3.98
N PHE A 392 -13.76 -11.45 3.77
CA PHE A 392 -12.92 -11.53 2.58
C PHE A 392 -13.60 -12.48 1.59
N PRO A 393 -14.09 -11.99 0.43
CA PRO A 393 -15.10 -12.69 -0.36
C PRO A 393 -14.53 -13.81 -1.25
N PHE A 394 -13.33 -14.30 -0.96
CA PHE A 394 -12.65 -15.28 -1.80
C PHE A 394 -12.61 -16.65 -1.12
N SER A 395 -13.27 -17.64 -1.73
CA SER A 395 -12.97 -19.04 -1.45
C SER A 395 -11.62 -19.40 -2.08
N LEU A 396 -11.08 -20.57 -1.71
CA LEU A 396 -9.87 -21.07 -2.35
C LEU A 396 -10.07 -21.18 -3.87
N GLU A 397 -11.16 -21.78 -4.33
CA GLU A 397 -11.46 -21.99 -5.75
C GLU A 397 -11.55 -20.67 -6.53
N SER A 398 -12.27 -19.68 -5.99
CA SER A 398 -12.40 -18.37 -6.63
C SER A 398 -11.06 -17.65 -6.68
N LEU A 399 -10.28 -17.70 -5.59
CA LEU A 399 -8.94 -17.12 -5.55
C LEU A 399 -8.00 -17.74 -6.59
N LEU A 400 -7.96 -19.08 -6.69
CA LEU A 400 -7.10 -19.77 -7.66
C LEU A 400 -7.49 -19.42 -9.10
N SER A 401 -8.78 -19.30 -9.40
CA SER A 401 -9.26 -18.92 -10.74
C SER A 401 -8.84 -17.51 -11.16
N VAL A 402 -8.71 -16.59 -10.20
CA VAL A 402 -8.29 -15.20 -10.44
C VAL A 402 -6.77 -15.09 -10.57
N ILE A 403 -6.03 -15.88 -9.78
CA ILE A 403 -4.58 -15.73 -9.61
C ILE A 403 -3.75 -16.61 -10.55
N ALA A 404 -4.27 -17.77 -10.96
CA ALA A 404 -3.49 -18.74 -11.73
C ALA A 404 -2.90 -18.14 -13.01
N ASP A 405 -1.68 -18.57 -13.35
CA ASP A 405 -1.09 -18.19 -14.62
C ASP A 405 -1.74 -18.94 -15.81
N LYS A 406 -1.26 -18.65 -17.02
CA LYS A 406 -1.75 -19.29 -18.26
C LYS A 406 -1.61 -20.82 -18.26
N ASN A 407 -0.71 -21.37 -17.46
CA ASN A 407 -0.48 -22.81 -17.31
C ASN A 407 -1.24 -23.40 -16.11
N LYS A 408 -2.20 -22.67 -15.53
CA LYS A 408 -2.92 -23.03 -14.30
C LYS A 408 -1.98 -23.29 -13.12
N THR A 409 -0.89 -22.53 -13.01
CA THR A 409 0.10 -22.71 -11.94
C THR A 409 -0.06 -21.66 -10.86
N ILE A 410 0.05 -22.11 -9.61
CA ILE A 410 0.00 -21.29 -8.40
C ILE A 410 1.32 -21.42 -7.65
N VAL A 411 1.92 -20.30 -7.27
CA VAL A 411 3.03 -20.26 -6.34
C VAL A 411 2.46 -20.19 -4.92
N LEU A 412 2.55 -21.27 -4.17
CA LEU A 412 2.00 -21.35 -2.82
C LEU A 412 3.08 -21.00 -1.78
N ALA A 413 2.77 -20.04 -0.90
CA ALA A 413 3.50 -19.81 0.33
C ALA A 413 2.62 -20.18 1.53
N VAL A 414 3.20 -20.83 2.54
CA VAL A 414 2.51 -21.14 3.79
C VAL A 414 3.25 -20.41 4.92
N ALA A 415 2.56 -19.52 5.61
CA ALA A 415 3.18 -18.62 6.58
C ALA A 415 2.33 -18.45 7.84
N GLY A 416 3.01 -18.25 8.97
CA GLY A 416 2.42 -17.82 10.24
C GLY A 416 2.93 -16.43 10.61
N TYR A 417 2.31 -15.82 11.62
CA TYR A 417 2.43 -14.37 11.84
C TYR A 417 3.84 -13.97 12.25
N SER A 418 4.55 -14.89 12.89
CA SER A 418 5.96 -14.72 13.26
C SER A 418 6.87 -14.49 12.04
N TYR A 419 6.49 -14.94 10.84
CA TYR A 419 7.25 -14.76 9.59
C TYR A 419 6.71 -13.62 8.69
N ARG A 420 5.77 -12.79 9.16
CA ARG A 420 5.09 -11.76 8.34
C ARG A 420 6.01 -10.81 7.56
N ASP A 421 7.12 -10.38 8.16
CA ASP A 421 8.03 -9.43 7.50
C ASP A 421 8.82 -10.11 6.38
N MET A 422 9.18 -11.37 6.59
CA MET A 422 9.86 -12.21 5.60
C MET A 422 8.92 -12.57 4.45
N LEU A 423 7.65 -12.87 4.76
CA LEU A 423 6.57 -12.99 3.78
C LEU A 423 6.48 -11.73 2.92
N MET A 424 6.47 -10.54 3.52
CA MET A 424 6.41 -9.29 2.74
C MET A 424 7.65 -9.07 1.88
N SER A 425 8.86 -9.35 2.38
CA SER A 425 10.08 -9.31 1.55
C SER A 425 9.99 -10.29 0.37
N TRP A 426 9.47 -11.49 0.59
CA TRP A 426 9.23 -12.48 -0.46
C TRP A 426 8.20 -11.98 -1.50
N VAL A 427 7.05 -11.47 -1.04
CA VAL A 427 6.01 -10.88 -1.92
C VAL A 427 6.57 -9.74 -2.76
N CYS A 428 7.28 -8.78 -2.14
CA CYS A 428 7.88 -7.65 -2.84
C CYS A 428 8.87 -8.13 -3.90
N ARG A 429 9.64 -9.18 -3.60
CA ARG A 429 10.56 -9.78 -4.55
C ARG A 429 9.83 -10.41 -5.74
N LEU A 430 8.78 -11.18 -5.50
CA LEU A 430 7.98 -11.81 -6.55
C LEU A 430 7.31 -10.77 -7.46
N ARG A 431 6.72 -9.72 -6.88
CA ARG A 431 6.15 -8.59 -7.62
C ARG A 431 7.19 -7.93 -8.53
N ARG A 432 8.41 -7.68 -8.01
CA ARG A 432 9.53 -7.13 -8.79
C ARG A 432 9.97 -8.04 -9.95
N LEU A 433 9.84 -9.36 -9.78
CA LEU A 433 10.07 -10.36 -10.83
C LEU A 433 8.87 -10.54 -11.77
N ARG A 434 7.78 -9.78 -11.58
CA ARG A 434 6.50 -9.91 -12.30
C ARG A 434 5.87 -11.30 -12.17
N VAL A 435 6.08 -11.95 -11.03
CA VAL A 435 5.40 -13.19 -10.64
C VAL A 435 4.20 -12.79 -9.79
N THR A 436 3.01 -12.83 -10.37
CA THR A 436 1.75 -12.41 -9.72
C THR A 436 0.85 -13.58 -9.35
N ASN A 437 1.14 -14.78 -9.84
CA ASN A 437 0.35 -15.99 -9.63
C ASN A 437 0.66 -16.68 -8.29
N PHE A 438 0.86 -15.92 -7.21
CA PHE A 438 1.13 -16.47 -5.88
C PHE A 438 -0.09 -16.38 -4.98
N VAL A 439 -0.21 -17.31 -4.03
CA VAL A 439 -1.26 -17.34 -2.99
C VAL A 439 -0.60 -17.65 -1.64
N VAL A 440 -1.10 -17.00 -0.58
CA VAL A 440 -0.68 -17.23 0.79
C VAL A 440 -1.69 -18.12 1.50
N CYS A 441 -1.24 -19.23 2.06
CA CYS A 441 -1.98 -19.99 3.07
C CYS A 441 -1.55 -19.48 4.46
N ALA A 442 -2.49 -18.84 5.16
CA ALA A 442 -2.30 -18.37 6.51
C ALA A 442 -2.47 -19.51 7.52
N LEU A 443 -1.47 -19.71 8.38
CA LEU A 443 -1.48 -20.71 9.45
C LEU A 443 -2.24 -20.25 10.70
N ASP A 444 -2.52 -18.96 10.81
CA ASP A 444 -3.18 -18.35 11.96
C ASP A 444 -4.03 -17.14 11.54
N HIS A 445 -4.91 -16.70 12.44
CA HIS A 445 -5.85 -15.62 12.16
C HIS A 445 -5.13 -14.29 11.96
N GLU A 446 -4.07 -14.05 12.72
CA GLU A 446 -3.25 -12.84 12.67
C GLU A 446 -2.56 -12.69 11.30
N THR A 447 -2.05 -13.78 10.72
CA THR A 447 -1.47 -13.82 9.37
C THR A 447 -2.54 -13.60 8.32
N TYR A 448 -3.72 -14.20 8.50
CA TYR A 448 -4.84 -14.04 7.59
C TYR A 448 -5.27 -12.57 7.52
N GLN A 449 -5.54 -11.94 8.67
CA GLN A 449 -5.90 -10.53 8.77
C GLN A 449 -4.77 -9.62 8.25
N PHE A 450 -3.52 -9.87 8.65
CA PHE A 450 -2.38 -9.11 8.16
C PHE A 450 -2.28 -9.17 6.63
N SER A 451 -2.43 -10.36 6.05
CA SER A 451 -2.35 -10.56 4.60
C SER A 451 -3.46 -9.81 3.86
N ILE A 452 -4.69 -9.77 4.41
CA ILE A 452 -5.78 -8.95 3.85
C ILE A 452 -5.42 -7.46 3.87
N PHE A 453 -4.93 -6.95 5.01
CA PHE A 453 -4.51 -5.54 5.12
C PHE A 453 -3.30 -5.19 4.25
N GLN A 454 -2.45 -6.16 3.92
CA GLN A 454 -1.36 -6.00 2.94
C GLN A 454 -1.81 -6.26 1.48
N GLY A 455 -3.11 -6.48 1.25
CA GLY A 455 -3.69 -6.68 -0.08
C GLY A 455 -3.14 -7.92 -0.78
N LEU A 456 -2.87 -8.98 -0.03
CA LEU A 456 -2.37 -10.26 -0.53
C LEU A 456 -3.51 -11.23 -0.85
N PRO A 457 -3.36 -12.10 -1.85
CA PRO A 457 -4.29 -13.19 -2.09
C PRO A 457 -4.07 -14.26 -1.02
N VAL A 458 -5.01 -14.40 -0.09
CA VAL A 458 -4.85 -15.25 1.10
C VAL A 458 -6.06 -16.14 1.34
N PHE A 459 -5.81 -17.34 1.85
CA PHE A 459 -6.83 -18.21 2.43
C PHE A 459 -6.30 -18.84 3.73
N SER A 460 -7.19 -19.35 4.57
CA SER A 460 -6.83 -20.13 5.77
C SER A 460 -7.25 -21.59 5.60
N ASP A 461 -6.52 -22.51 6.22
CA ASP A 461 -6.93 -23.92 6.31
C ASP A 461 -7.86 -24.08 7.53
N PRO A 462 -9.15 -24.43 7.35
CA PRO A 462 -10.10 -24.62 8.44
C PRO A 462 -9.69 -25.72 9.43
N SER A 463 -8.81 -26.63 9.00
CA SER A 463 -8.29 -27.73 9.83
C SER A 463 -7.05 -27.35 10.65
N THR A 464 -6.62 -26.08 10.59
CA THR A 464 -5.46 -25.60 11.36
C THR A 464 -5.81 -25.45 12.85
N PRO A 465 -5.05 -26.05 13.77
CA PRO A 465 -5.33 -25.92 15.20
C PRO A 465 -5.13 -24.48 15.68
N SER A 466 -6.14 -23.89 16.32
CA SER A 466 -6.13 -22.51 16.84
C SER A 466 -5.19 -22.25 18.02
N ASN A 467 -4.61 -23.29 18.64
CA ASN A 467 -3.84 -23.22 19.89
C ASN A 467 -2.32 -23.39 19.69
N ILE A 468 -1.74 -22.85 18.61
CA ILE A 468 -0.30 -22.98 18.35
C ILE A 468 0.38 -21.62 18.45
N SER A 469 1.23 -21.44 19.47
CA SER A 469 2.16 -20.30 19.52
C SER A 469 3.26 -20.52 18.47
N PHE A 470 3.29 -19.67 17.44
CA PHE A 470 4.25 -19.79 16.33
C PHE A 470 5.68 -19.34 16.66
N ASP A 471 5.88 -18.68 17.81
CA ASP A 471 7.20 -18.22 18.24
C ASP A 471 8.11 -19.36 18.69
N ASP A 472 7.55 -20.49 19.15
CA ASP A 472 8.29 -21.69 19.60
C ASP A 472 8.41 -22.79 18.51
N CYS A 473 8.01 -22.49 17.28
CA CYS A 473 7.98 -23.45 16.18
C CYS A 473 9.33 -23.49 15.44
N HIS A 474 10.21 -24.40 15.85
CA HIS A 474 11.52 -24.63 15.23
C HIS A 474 11.68 -26.09 14.78
N PHE A 475 12.69 -26.34 13.95
CA PHE A 475 12.98 -27.69 13.45
C PHE A 475 13.07 -28.70 14.60
N GLY A 476 12.32 -29.80 14.47
CA GLY A 476 12.24 -30.86 15.49
C GLY A 476 11.14 -30.70 16.53
N THR A 477 10.41 -29.58 16.60
CA THR A 477 9.30 -29.42 17.57
C THR A 477 7.98 -30.03 17.07
N LYS A 478 7.07 -30.39 17.99
CA LYS A 478 5.71 -30.88 17.64
C LYS A 478 4.90 -29.86 16.84
N CYS A 479 5.09 -28.57 17.11
CA CYS A 479 4.50 -27.51 16.28
C CYS A 479 5.01 -27.59 14.83
N PHE A 480 6.33 -27.66 14.63
CA PHE A 480 6.94 -27.75 13.30
C PHE A 480 6.42 -28.98 12.52
N GLN A 481 6.23 -30.11 13.20
CA GLN A 481 5.59 -31.28 12.59
C GLN A 481 4.15 -31.02 12.16
N ARG A 482 3.34 -30.29 12.94
CA ARG A 482 1.97 -29.93 12.57
C ARG A 482 1.93 -28.96 11.39
N VAL A 483 2.75 -27.90 11.42
CA VAL A 483 2.83 -26.88 10.37
C VAL A 483 3.30 -27.48 9.05
N THR A 484 4.34 -28.32 9.07
CA THR A 484 4.83 -28.96 7.84
C THR A 484 3.79 -29.90 7.24
N LYS A 485 2.98 -30.60 8.06
CA LYS A 485 1.85 -31.40 7.56
C LYS A 485 0.75 -30.56 6.89
N VAL A 486 0.59 -29.28 7.21
CA VAL A 486 -0.36 -28.39 6.51
C VAL A 486 0.09 -28.17 5.06
N LYS A 487 1.39 -27.98 4.80
CA LYS A 487 1.92 -27.66 3.46
C LYS A 487 1.51 -28.70 2.41
N SER A 488 1.87 -29.96 2.62
CA SER A 488 1.49 -31.08 1.74
C SER A 488 -0.02 -31.22 1.54
N ARG A 489 -0.82 -31.06 2.61
CA ARG A 489 -2.29 -31.10 2.48
C ARG A 489 -2.82 -29.98 1.58
N MET A 490 -2.34 -28.76 1.76
CA MET A 490 -2.77 -27.62 0.95
C MET A 490 -2.35 -27.77 -0.51
N VAL A 491 -1.13 -28.25 -0.75
CA VAL A 491 -0.68 -28.58 -2.12
C VAL A 491 -1.59 -29.64 -2.73
N LEU A 492 -1.89 -30.74 -2.02
CA LEU A 492 -2.78 -31.79 -2.51
C LEU A 492 -4.19 -31.26 -2.83
N GLN A 493 -4.75 -30.40 -1.97
CA GLN A 493 -6.06 -29.80 -2.21
C GLN A 493 -6.06 -28.96 -3.50
N ILE A 494 -5.06 -28.11 -3.71
CA ILE A 494 -4.96 -27.27 -4.92
C ILE A 494 -4.74 -28.12 -6.17
N LEU A 495 -3.93 -29.18 -6.09
CA LEU A 495 -3.76 -30.14 -7.18
C LEU A 495 -5.10 -30.79 -7.56
N LYS A 496 -5.89 -31.23 -6.57
CA LYS A 496 -7.23 -31.81 -6.81
C LYS A 496 -8.23 -30.82 -7.42
N LEU A 497 -8.02 -29.52 -7.23
CA LEU A 497 -8.81 -28.46 -7.86
C LEU A 497 -8.40 -28.15 -9.31
N GLY A 498 -7.39 -28.83 -9.85
CA GLY A 498 -7.02 -28.69 -11.26
C GLY A 498 -5.85 -27.74 -11.54
N TYR A 499 -5.06 -27.37 -10.53
CA TYR A 499 -3.97 -26.39 -10.64
C TYR A 499 -2.61 -27.00 -10.31
N ASN A 500 -1.57 -26.64 -11.06
CA ASN A 500 -0.18 -26.95 -10.71
C ASN A 500 0.27 -26.10 -9.53
N VAL A 501 1.20 -26.60 -8.73
CA VAL A 501 1.69 -25.88 -7.54
C VAL A 501 3.21 -25.82 -7.51
N LEU A 502 3.76 -24.62 -7.38
CA LEU A 502 5.12 -24.39 -6.90
C LEU A 502 5.04 -23.98 -5.44
N LEU A 503 5.38 -24.89 -4.53
CA LEU A 503 5.56 -24.54 -3.12
C LEU A 503 6.90 -23.82 -2.96
N SER A 504 6.88 -22.68 -2.26
CA SER A 504 8.09 -21.97 -1.85
C SER A 504 7.92 -21.47 -0.42
N ASP A 505 8.87 -21.82 0.44
CA ASP A 505 8.99 -21.18 1.73
C ASP A 505 9.30 -19.69 1.56
N VAL A 506 8.80 -18.87 2.48
CA VAL A 506 8.97 -17.41 2.45
C VAL A 506 10.42 -16.97 2.70
N ASP A 507 11.26 -17.88 3.18
CA ASP A 507 12.68 -17.68 3.40
C ASP A 507 13.54 -18.14 2.20
N VAL A 508 12.91 -18.45 1.06
CA VAL A 508 13.59 -18.67 -0.22
C VAL A 508 13.66 -17.35 -0.99
N TYR A 509 14.85 -16.81 -1.23
CA TYR A 509 15.02 -15.59 -2.02
C TYR A 509 15.16 -15.92 -3.51
N TRP A 510 14.39 -15.25 -4.37
CA TRP A 510 14.35 -15.54 -5.81
C TRP A 510 15.18 -14.52 -6.60
N PHE A 511 16.18 -14.96 -7.36
CA PHE A 511 16.96 -14.08 -8.24
C PHE A 511 16.28 -13.89 -9.59
N LYS A 512 15.62 -14.94 -10.10
CA LYS A 512 14.83 -14.96 -11.33
C LYS A 512 13.60 -15.85 -11.11
N SER A 513 12.58 -15.71 -11.97
CA SER A 513 11.47 -16.66 -11.95
C SER A 513 11.96 -18.06 -12.36
N PRO A 514 11.78 -19.10 -11.53
CA PRO A 514 12.15 -20.47 -11.85
C PRO A 514 11.10 -21.18 -12.72
N LEU A 515 9.89 -20.61 -12.83
CA LEU A 515 8.76 -21.20 -13.56
C LEU A 515 9.09 -21.62 -15.00
N PRO A 516 9.82 -20.83 -15.82
CA PRO A 516 10.18 -21.26 -17.17
C PRO A 516 10.96 -22.58 -17.22
N LEU A 517 11.89 -22.78 -16.28
CA LEU A 517 12.63 -24.03 -16.16
C LEU A 517 11.73 -25.15 -15.63
N LEU A 518 10.93 -24.86 -14.60
CA LEU A 518 10.05 -25.86 -13.98
C LEU A 518 8.98 -26.39 -14.96
N TYR A 519 8.51 -25.56 -15.89
CA TYR A 519 7.59 -25.99 -16.95
C TYR A 519 8.22 -26.91 -17.99
N SER A 520 9.55 -26.95 -18.10
CA SER A 520 10.24 -27.85 -19.03
C SER A 520 10.21 -29.31 -18.59
N PHE A 521 9.96 -29.58 -17.30
CA PHE A 521 9.76 -30.95 -16.82
C PHE A 521 8.43 -31.49 -17.32
N GLY A 522 8.43 -32.71 -17.87
CA GLY A 522 7.25 -33.37 -18.43
C GLY A 522 6.16 -33.69 -17.39
N PRO A 523 5.04 -34.29 -17.82
CA PRO A 523 4.03 -34.81 -16.89
C PRO A 523 4.60 -35.91 -15.99
N SER A 524 3.96 -36.16 -14.84
CA SER A 524 4.41 -37.18 -13.88
C SER A 524 5.84 -36.94 -13.38
N VAL A 525 6.23 -35.67 -13.26
CA VAL A 525 7.49 -35.24 -12.66
C VAL A 525 7.23 -34.27 -11.52
N LEU A 526 7.71 -34.61 -10.31
CA LEU A 526 7.82 -33.70 -9.18
C LEU A 526 9.26 -33.22 -9.09
N ALA A 527 9.49 -31.91 -9.24
CA ALA A 527 10.83 -31.34 -9.19
C ALA A 527 11.06 -30.68 -7.82
N ALA A 528 12.03 -31.16 -7.03
CA ALA A 528 12.27 -30.70 -5.66
C ALA A 528 13.70 -30.23 -5.43
N GLN A 529 13.88 -29.24 -4.55
CA GLN A 529 15.18 -28.86 -4.07
C GLN A 529 15.81 -29.98 -3.22
N SER A 530 17.15 -30.01 -3.14
CA SER A 530 17.90 -30.91 -2.26
C SER A 530 18.59 -30.18 -1.11
N ASP A 531 18.59 -30.79 0.06
CA ASP A 531 19.42 -30.47 1.22
C ASP A 531 20.83 -31.07 1.13
N GLU A 532 21.16 -31.81 0.08
CA GLU A 532 22.53 -32.30 -0.13
C GLU A 532 23.46 -31.16 -0.56
N TYR A 533 24.29 -30.70 0.36
CA TYR A 533 25.17 -29.54 0.19
C TYR A 533 26.57 -29.90 -0.33
N ASN A 534 26.92 -31.19 -0.41
CA ASN A 534 28.20 -31.58 -1.01
C ASN A 534 28.25 -31.17 -2.49
N VAL A 535 29.42 -30.69 -2.92
CA VAL A 535 29.62 -30.14 -4.26
C VAL A 535 29.54 -31.23 -5.33
N THR A 536 30.02 -32.43 -4.98
CA THR A 536 30.11 -33.61 -5.84
C THR A 536 29.25 -34.75 -5.32
N GLY A 537 29.00 -35.73 -6.20
CA GLY A 537 28.23 -36.93 -5.87
C GLY A 537 26.72 -36.77 -6.10
N ALA A 538 25.99 -37.80 -5.69
CA ALA A 538 24.54 -37.84 -5.85
C ALA A 538 23.84 -36.72 -5.06
N ILE A 539 22.77 -36.17 -5.62
CA ILE A 539 21.95 -35.12 -4.99
C ILE A 539 20.68 -35.69 -4.36
N ASN A 540 20.31 -36.91 -4.74
CA ASN A 540 19.12 -37.65 -4.27
C ASN A 540 19.39 -38.56 -3.06
N LEU A 541 20.43 -38.26 -2.25
CA LEU A 541 20.81 -39.10 -1.10
C LEU A 541 19.68 -39.24 -0.06
N PRO A 542 19.68 -40.31 0.76
CA PRO A 542 18.67 -40.57 1.78
C PRO A 542 18.34 -39.35 2.63
N ARG A 543 17.05 -39.00 2.70
CA ARG A 543 16.50 -37.87 3.48
C ARG A 543 17.09 -36.50 3.11
N ARG A 544 17.56 -36.34 1.87
CA ARG A 544 18.02 -35.04 1.33
C ARG A 544 17.00 -34.30 0.48
N LEU A 545 15.80 -34.83 0.25
CA LEU A 545 14.74 -34.05 -0.39
C LEU A 545 14.36 -32.89 0.52
N ASN A 546 14.29 -31.66 -0.01
CA ASN A 546 13.86 -30.48 0.71
C ASN A 546 12.37 -30.18 0.42
N SER A 547 11.52 -30.10 1.44
CA SER A 547 10.08 -29.84 1.25
C SER A 547 9.71 -28.35 1.29
N GLY A 548 10.69 -27.44 1.38
CA GLY A 548 10.48 -25.99 1.36
C GLY A 548 10.50 -25.38 -0.05
N PHE A 549 10.89 -26.14 -1.09
CA PHE A 549 10.83 -25.67 -2.47
C PHE A 549 10.65 -26.84 -3.46
N TYR A 550 9.45 -26.99 -4.03
CA TYR A 550 9.19 -28.01 -5.06
C TYR A 550 8.03 -27.64 -5.98
N PHE A 551 8.07 -28.18 -7.21
CA PHE A 551 7.03 -28.04 -8.23
C PHE A 551 6.30 -29.37 -8.43
N ALA A 552 4.99 -29.34 -8.28
CA ALA A 552 4.08 -30.46 -8.47
C ALA A 552 3.05 -30.13 -9.55
N ARG A 553 2.86 -31.06 -10.49
CA ARG A 553 1.87 -30.93 -11.55
C ARG A 553 0.53 -31.53 -11.13
N CYS A 554 -0.55 -30.94 -11.62
CA CYS A 554 -1.90 -31.50 -11.50
C CYS A 554 -2.06 -32.66 -12.50
N ASP A 555 -1.47 -33.80 -12.18
CA ASP A 555 -1.66 -35.06 -12.90
C ASP A 555 -1.94 -36.21 -11.93
N ALA A 556 -2.50 -37.30 -12.44
CA ALA A 556 -2.98 -38.42 -11.63
C ALA A 556 -1.85 -39.07 -10.81
N SER A 557 -0.66 -39.24 -11.41
CA SER A 557 0.52 -39.79 -10.73
C SER A 557 0.95 -38.92 -9.55
N THR A 558 1.06 -37.60 -9.78
CA THR A 558 1.47 -36.65 -8.75
C THR A 558 0.44 -36.57 -7.63
N ILE A 559 -0.85 -36.52 -7.95
CA ILE A 559 -1.92 -36.48 -6.94
C ILE A 559 -1.89 -37.74 -6.08
N ALA A 560 -1.83 -38.94 -6.69
CA ALA A 560 -1.80 -40.20 -5.95
C ALA A 560 -0.55 -40.31 -5.05
N ALA A 561 0.62 -39.86 -5.55
CA ALA A 561 1.84 -39.86 -4.75
C ALA A 561 1.76 -38.89 -3.56
N LEU A 562 1.21 -37.70 -3.77
CA LEU A 562 0.99 -36.73 -2.68
C LEU A 562 -0.05 -37.22 -1.67
N GLU A 563 -1.07 -37.96 -2.08
CA GLU A 563 -2.00 -38.64 -1.16
C GLU A 563 -1.26 -39.64 -0.26
N LYS A 564 -0.34 -40.43 -0.82
CA LYS A 564 0.51 -41.33 -0.04
C LYS A 564 1.37 -40.56 0.96
N VAL A 565 2.00 -39.47 0.53
CA VAL A 565 2.83 -38.62 1.40
C VAL A 565 2.01 -38.05 2.55
N VAL A 566 0.83 -37.48 2.27
CA VAL A 566 -0.06 -36.93 3.30
C VAL A 566 -0.51 -38.02 4.28
N LYS A 567 -0.87 -39.20 3.77
CA LYS A 567 -1.27 -40.35 4.61
C LYS A 567 -0.13 -40.80 5.51
N HIS A 568 1.08 -40.96 4.97
CA HIS A 568 2.27 -41.34 5.73
C HIS A 568 2.65 -40.28 6.78
N ALA A 569 2.57 -39.00 6.41
CA ALA A 569 2.84 -37.91 7.34
C ALA A 569 1.79 -37.86 8.46
N ALA A 570 0.52 -38.16 8.19
CA ALA A 570 -0.53 -38.18 9.20
C ALA A 570 -0.32 -39.30 10.24
N THR A 571 0.13 -40.48 9.82
CA THR A 571 0.32 -41.64 10.69
C THR A 571 1.69 -41.70 11.37
N SER A 572 2.69 -40.97 10.86
CA SER A 572 4.04 -40.94 11.42
C SER A 572 4.24 -39.85 12.49
N GLY A 573 5.12 -40.12 13.44
CA GLY A 573 5.66 -39.13 14.37
C GLY A 573 6.74 -38.21 13.75
N LEU A 574 6.94 -38.28 12.44
CA LEU A 574 7.94 -37.52 11.70
C LEU A 574 7.39 -36.16 11.25
N SER A 575 8.29 -35.25 10.88
CA SER A 575 7.93 -34.08 10.07
C SER A 575 7.60 -34.49 8.63
N GLU A 576 7.09 -33.54 7.85
CA GLU A 576 6.72 -33.78 6.45
C GLU A 576 7.91 -34.23 5.58
N GLN A 577 9.07 -33.59 5.70
CA GLN A 577 10.20 -33.81 4.79
C GLN A 577 10.71 -35.27 4.77
N PRO A 578 10.91 -35.96 5.91
CA PRO A 578 11.16 -37.40 5.93
C PRO A 578 10.04 -38.20 5.25
N SER A 579 8.78 -37.82 5.45
CA SER A 579 7.64 -38.52 4.82
C SER A 579 7.65 -38.37 3.31
N PHE A 580 8.02 -37.20 2.77
CA PHE A 580 8.26 -37.01 1.34
C PHE A 580 9.32 -37.97 0.83
N TYR A 581 10.49 -38.00 1.48
CA TYR A 581 11.59 -38.84 1.00
C TYR A 581 11.24 -40.33 1.08
N ASP A 582 10.80 -40.80 2.25
CA ASP A 582 10.59 -42.22 2.50
C ASP A 582 9.44 -42.76 1.63
N THR A 583 8.40 -41.94 1.35
CA THR A 583 7.30 -42.33 0.44
C THR A 583 7.72 -42.31 -1.04
N LEU A 584 8.45 -41.27 -1.48
CA LEU A 584 8.69 -41.02 -2.90
C LEU A 584 9.99 -41.66 -3.42
N CYS A 585 11.01 -41.74 -2.59
CA CYS A 585 12.32 -42.33 -2.89
C CYS A 585 12.53 -43.69 -2.21
N GLY A 586 11.58 -44.14 -1.39
CA GLY A 586 11.69 -45.36 -0.60
C GLY A 586 12.58 -45.17 0.63
N GLU A 587 12.32 -45.96 1.67
CA GLU A 587 13.16 -45.97 2.87
C GLU A 587 14.62 -46.30 2.51
N GLY A 588 15.56 -45.50 3.03
CA GLY A 588 16.98 -45.65 2.69
C GLY A 588 17.32 -45.34 1.23
N GLY A 589 16.38 -44.85 0.42
CA GLY A 589 16.58 -44.53 -0.99
C GLY A 589 16.47 -45.73 -1.93
N SER A 590 15.69 -46.76 -1.57
CA SER A 590 15.51 -47.98 -2.37
C SER A 590 14.98 -47.74 -3.78
N ASN A 591 14.27 -46.63 -4.01
CA ASN A 591 13.69 -46.27 -5.31
C ASN A 591 14.49 -45.21 -6.07
N ARG A 592 15.75 -44.97 -5.69
CA ARG A 592 16.64 -44.04 -6.38
C ARG A 592 17.02 -44.57 -7.77
N VAL A 593 17.03 -43.67 -8.75
CA VAL A 593 17.45 -43.96 -10.11
C VAL A 593 18.55 -42.96 -10.49
N GLY A 594 19.77 -43.45 -10.61
CA GLY A 594 20.95 -42.61 -10.81
C GLY A 594 21.18 -41.61 -9.68
N ASP A 595 21.84 -40.50 -10.00
CA ASP A 595 22.33 -39.53 -9.01
C ASP A 595 21.37 -38.40 -8.68
N ASN A 596 20.30 -38.22 -9.45
CA ASN A 596 19.41 -37.06 -9.34
C ASN A 596 17.91 -37.39 -9.45
N ARG A 597 17.52 -38.67 -9.47
CA ARG A 597 16.10 -39.05 -9.57
C ARG A 597 15.69 -40.12 -8.57
N CYS A 598 14.40 -40.17 -8.29
CA CYS A 598 13.74 -41.35 -7.74
C CYS A 598 12.53 -41.68 -8.62
N MET A 599 12.11 -42.94 -8.63
CA MET A 599 10.91 -43.39 -9.32
C MET A 599 10.00 -44.11 -8.34
N GLU A 600 8.86 -43.51 -8.00
CA GLU A 600 7.90 -44.12 -7.09
C GLU A 600 7.14 -45.24 -7.84
N PRO A 601 7.21 -46.50 -7.36
CA PRO A 601 6.83 -47.66 -8.17
C PRO A 601 5.33 -47.85 -8.35
N GLU A 602 4.48 -47.35 -7.44
CA GLU A 602 3.03 -47.58 -7.53
C GLU A 602 2.32 -46.54 -8.41
N THR A 603 2.82 -45.31 -8.43
CA THR A 603 2.23 -44.17 -9.14
C THR A 603 2.99 -43.81 -10.42
N ASN A 604 4.16 -44.42 -10.64
CA ASN A 604 5.12 -44.09 -11.69
C ASN A 604 5.55 -42.61 -11.69
N LEU A 605 5.45 -41.93 -10.53
CA LEU A 605 5.92 -40.55 -10.40
C LEU A 605 7.44 -40.52 -10.39
N THR A 606 8.03 -39.68 -11.25
CA THR A 606 9.46 -39.39 -11.20
C THR A 606 9.72 -38.17 -10.31
N ILE A 607 10.61 -38.33 -9.34
CA ILE A 607 11.09 -37.22 -8.51
C ILE A 607 12.39 -36.76 -9.12
N HIS A 608 12.46 -35.50 -9.52
CA HIS A 608 13.66 -34.88 -10.07
C HIS A 608 14.28 -33.92 -9.07
N PHE A 609 15.50 -34.19 -8.62
CA PHE A 609 16.22 -33.29 -7.73
C PHE A 609 16.84 -32.15 -8.55
N LEU A 610 16.44 -30.93 -8.25
CA LEU A 610 16.88 -29.71 -8.92
C LEU A 610 18.39 -29.49 -8.74
N ASP A 611 19.05 -28.98 -9.78
CA ASP A 611 20.50 -28.68 -9.75
C ASP A 611 20.84 -27.73 -8.59
N ARG A 612 21.69 -28.17 -7.66
CA ARG A 612 22.14 -27.41 -6.49
C ARG A 612 22.90 -26.11 -6.82
N ASN A 613 23.43 -25.94 -8.04
CA ASN A 613 23.96 -24.66 -8.51
C ASN A 613 22.85 -23.68 -8.89
N LEU A 614 21.73 -24.15 -9.41
CA LEU A 614 20.58 -23.31 -9.78
C LEU A 614 19.64 -23.07 -8.59
N PHE A 615 19.50 -24.05 -7.71
CA PHE A 615 18.63 -24.06 -6.53
C PHE A 615 19.41 -24.37 -5.24
N PRO A 616 20.45 -23.58 -4.89
CA PRO A 616 21.25 -23.81 -3.70
C PRO A 616 20.42 -23.77 -2.40
N ASN A 617 20.67 -24.75 -1.53
CA ASN A 617 20.27 -24.69 -0.13
C ASN A 617 21.23 -23.81 0.67
N GLY A 618 20.88 -23.50 1.91
CA GLY A 618 21.61 -22.56 2.76
C GLY A 618 22.95 -23.03 3.28
N ALA A 619 23.32 -24.31 3.13
CA ALA A 619 24.65 -24.82 3.44
C ALA A 619 25.57 -24.93 2.20
N TYR A 620 25.00 -24.79 1.00
CA TYR A 620 25.75 -24.99 -0.23
C TYR A 620 26.81 -23.91 -0.46
N LEU A 621 28.08 -24.32 -0.59
CA LEU A 621 29.23 -23.48 -0.96
C LEU A 621 29.51 -22.24 -0.07
N GLY A 622 28.93 -22.20 1.13
CA GLY A 622 28.97 -21.03 2.00
C GLY A 622 28.49 -19.77 1.27
N MET A 623 27.36 -19.89 0.55
CA MET A 623 26.82 -18.81 -0.28
C MET A 623 26.35 -17.61 0.55
N TRP A 624 25.76 -17.86 1.73
CA TRP A 624 25.29 -16.82 2.64
C TRP A 624 26.43 -16.03 3.31
N GLU A 625 27.62 -16.62 3.39
CA GLU A 625 28.82 -16.03 3.98
C GLU A 625 29.65 -15.22 2.97
N LYS A 626 29.23 -15.17 1.69
CA LYS A 626 29.92 -14.36 0.68
C LYS A 626 29.71 -12.88 0.96
N LYS A 627 30.79 -12.09 0.83
CA LYS A 627 30.75 -10.61 0.94
C LYS A 627 29.66 -9.95 0.09
N ASN A 628 29.36 -10.51 -1.07
CA ASN A 628 28.23 -10.10 -1.90
C ASN A 628 27.48 -11.35 -2.38
N VAL A 629 26.51 -11.79 -1.58
CA VAL A 629 25.70 -12.99 -1.83
C VAL A 629 25.02 -12.91 -3.18
N LYS A 630 24.44 -11.74 -3.52
CA LYS A 630 23.75 -11.53 -4.79
C LYS A 630 24.65 -11.75 -6.00
N ARG A 631 25.83 -11.12 -6.04
CA ARG A 631 26.79 -11.28 -7.13
C ARG A 631 27.35 -12.71 -7.21
N ALA A 632 27.54 -13.36 -6.07
CA ALA A 632 27.97 -14.76 -6.03
C ALA A 632 26.92 -15.69 -6.67
N CYS A 633 25.64 -15.46 -6.37
CA CYS A 633 24.50 -16.14 -6.98
C CYS A 633 24.42 -15.90 -8.49
N GLU A 634 24.49 -14.64 -8.91
CA GLU A 634 24.42 -14.24 -10.32
C GLU A 634 25.54 -14.88 -11.15
N LYS A 635 26.78 -14.94 -10.62
CA LYS A 635 27.91 -15.58 -11.30
C LYS A 635 27.69 -17.08 -11.55
N LYS A 636 26.91 -17.75 -10.71
CA LYS A 636 26.56 -19.18 -10.84
C LYS A 636 25.31 -19.42 -11.67
N GLY A 637 24.56 -18.38 -12.01
CA GLY A 637 23.26 -18.51 -12.64
C GLY A 637 22.16 -19.01 -11.71
N CYS A 638 22.32 -18.89 -10.39
CA CYS A 638 21.32 -19.32 -9.42
C CYS A 638 19.96 -18.64 -9.70
N LEU A 639 18.88 -19.42 -9.63
CA LEU A 639 17.52 -18.92 -9.77
C LEU A 639 16.92 -18.54 -8.42
N VAL A 640 17.24 -19.30 -7.37
CA VAL A 640 16.80 -19.07 -5.99
C VAL A 640 17.94 -19.34 -5.01
N LEU A 641 17.83 -18.92 -3.76
CA LEU A 641 18.69 -19.31 -2.65
C LEU A 641 17.84 -19.50 -1.39
N HIS A 642 17.88 -20.70 -0.81
CA HIS A 642 17.10 -21.02 0.38
C HIS A 642 17.85 -20.61 1.64
N ASN A 643 17.19 -19.87 2.54
CA ASN A 643 17.71 -19.47 3.85
C ASN A 643 17.50 -20.57 4.92
N ASN A 644 17.57 -21.85 4.53
CA ASN A 644 17.60 -22.99 5.45
C ASN A 644 19.02 -23.26 5.99
N TRP A 645 19.21 -24.33 6.78
CA TRP A 645 20.48 -24.62 7.49
C TRP A 645 20.91 -23.54 8.50
N ILE A 646 19.94 -22.85 9.08
CA ILE A 646 20.10 -21.96 10.23
C ILE A 646 18.87 -22.11 11.14
N SER A 647 19.09 -22.13 12.45
CA SER A 647 18.02 -22.29 13.44
C SER A 647 17.69 -20.97 14.13
N GLY A 648 16.40 -20.71 14.32
CA GLY A 648 15.87 -19.50 14.94
C GLY A 648 15.47 -18.44 13.92
N ARG A 649 14.26 -17.90 14.11
CA ARG A 649 13.67 -16.88 13.23
C ARG A 649 14.54 -15.63 13.12
N LEU A 650 14.97 -15.08 14.26
CA LEU A 650 15.74 -13.83 14.29
C LEU A 650 17.04 -13.97 13.49
N LYS A 651 17.74 -15.10 13.64
CA LYS A 651 18.96 -15.39 12.87
C LYS A 651 18.70 -15.51 11.36
N LYS A 652 17.57 -16.11 10.95
CA LYS A 652 17.15 -16.14 9.54
C LYS A 652 16.93 -14.73 8.99
N LEU A 653 16.19 -13.91 9.73
CA LEU A 653 15.89 -12.54 9.36
C LEU A 653 17.19 -11.72 9.24
N GLU A 654 18.03 -11.74 10.26
CA GLU A 654 19.33 -11.06 10.29
C GLU A 654 20.21 -11.49 9.11
N ARG A 655 20.38 -12.80 8.88
CA ARG A 655 21.18 -13.31 7.75
C ARG A 655 20.68 -12.79 6.41
N GLN A 656 19.36 -12.76 6.21
CA GLN A 656 18.76 -12.30 4.97
C GLN A 656 18.91 -10.78 4.78
N VAL A 657 18.64 -9.99 5.81
CA VAL A 657 18.80 -8.53 5.79
C VAL A 657 20.25 -8.14 5.56
N LEU A 658 21.19 -8.69 6.34
CA LEU A 658 22.63 -8.37 6.24
C LEU A 658 23.25 -8.81 4.91
N SER A 659 22.70 -9.84 4.26
CA SER A 659 23.13 -10.27 2.92
C SER A 659 22.72 -9.34 1.78
N GLY A 660 21.84 -8.36 2.05
CA GLY A 660 21.22 -7.49 1.04
C GLY A 660 20.13 -8.17 0.20
N LEU A 661 19.62 -9.33 0.64
CA LEU A 661 18.54 -10.08 -0.01
C LEU A 661 17.18 -9.79 0.63
N TRP A 662 16.87 -8.50 0.79
CA TRP A 662 15.69 -7.99 1.48
C TRP A 662 15.04 -6.87 0.66
N GLU A 663 13.72 -6.92 0.48
CA GLU A 663 12.99 -6.04 -0.46
C GLU A 663 11.79 -5.31 0.19
N TYR A 664 11.71 -5.27 1.52
CA TYR A 664 10.59 -4.67 2.26
C TYR A 664 11.06 -3.70 3.35
N ASP A 665 10.54 -2.47 3.35
CA ASP A 665 10.77 -1.53 4.44
C ASP A 665 9.72 -1.74 5.53
N ILE A 666 10.14 -2.31 6.65
CA ILE A 666 9.26 -2.61 7.80
C ILE A 666 8.74 -1.30 8.43
N SER A 667 9.54 -0.23 8.41
CA SER A 667 9.20 1.05 9.06
C SER A 667 8.09 1.77 8.31
N THR A 668 8.13 1.77 6.98
CA THR A 668 7.10 2.40 6.15
C THR A 668 6.03 1.41 5.68
N ARG A 669 6.23 0.11 5.91
CA ARG A 669 5.38 -0.99 5.43
C ARG A 669 5.16 -0.97 3.93
N MET A 670 6.24 -0.78 3.19
CA MET A 670 6.24 -0.71 1.73
C MET A 670 7.29 -1.62 1.12
N CYS A 671 7.05 -2.10 -0.09
CA CYS A 671 8.13 -2.68 -0.86
C CYS A 671 9.22 -1.64 -1.14
N MET A 672 10.48 -2.07 -1.19
CA MET A 672 11.58 -1.20 -1.53
C MET A 672 11.55 -0.84 -3.03
N HIS A 673 11.26 0.42 -3.33
CA HIS A 673 11.26 0.95 -4.69
C HIS A 673 12.56 1.69 -5.03
N SER A 674 12.86 1.82 -6.33
CA SER A 674 14.07 2.49 -6.82
C SER A 674 14.15 3.98 -6.49
N TRP A 675 13.00 4.62 -6.24
CA TRP A 675 12.90 6.04 -5.89
C TRP A 675 12.94 6.30 -4.39
N HIS A 676 12.97 5.26 -3.54
CA HIS A 676 13.35 5.44 -2.14
C HIS A 676 14.77 5.98 -2.14
N ARG A 677 14.92 7.28 -1.88
CA ARG A 677 16.23 7.90 -1.72
C ARG A 677 17.00 7.05 -0.72
N THR A 678 18.23 6.69 -1.07
CA THR A 678 19.21 6.02 -0.22
C THR A 678 19.58 6.90 0.98
N LYS A 679 18.61 7.21 1.86
CA LYS A 679 18.89 7.42 3.28
C LYS A 679 18.98 6.01 3.86
N LEU A 680 20.05 5.31 3.49
CA LEU A 680 20.64 4.33 4.38
C LEU A 680 21.04 5.15 5.61
N ALA A 681 20.11 5.29 6.55
CA ALA A 681 20.45 5.52 7.93
C ALA A 681 21.29 4.30 8.27
N ILE A 682 22.59 4.50 8.24
CA ILE A 682 23.57 3.61 8.83
C ILE A 682 23.09 3.49 10.28
N PHE A 683 22.48 2.35 10.61
CA PHE A 683 22.41 1.92 12.00
C PHE A 683 23.86 1.69 12.42
N THR A 684 24.48 2.74 12.98
CA THR A 684 25.62 2.59 13.89
C THR A 684 25.11 2.23 15.27
#